data_AF-G6EB62-F1
#
_entry.id   AF-G6EB62-F1
#
_cell.length_a   1.000
_cell.length_b   1.000
_cell.length_c   1.000
_cell.angle_alpha   90.00
_cell.angle_beta   90.00
_cell.angle_gamma   90.00
#
_symmetry.space_group_name_H-M   'P 1'
#
loop_
_entity.id
_entity.type
_entity.pdbx_description
1 polymer ?
#
loop_
_entity_poly.entity_id
_entity_poly.type
_entity_poly.pdbx_seq_one_letter_code
_entity_poly.pdbx_strand_id
1 'polypeptide(L)'
;MSQSEHRKPASINYIGATMTDLLPPSPYSDGDVDTNDSRTPSLESLANERFSRRQTIFGGAKASSLALFGTAMLAACNSDDSNGEGPVVSAGDNAATSAGRIVTLTGSATGIKGLKSSGWSQSSGPSVEIMGSGDEVTFIAPAVEAATDFVFTYQATNLFGVSKTASTTVRVSPAVLGFAAVAKNLNDIVTVPEGYSVTVMTRLGDPLAAGVSAYANDGSDDNFAQRIGDHGDALHFFGLNAAGSRDDTSSTRGLMVQNHENLNVQYLHPNGPTTNGDGSRPAAEAKKEIEAHGVSVSEYKDAGDRTWSYVQDSSFNRRITPNTPMSLHGPAAGSAMLVTKYSSDGTAGRGTINNCANGISGWATNLTCEENWAFYFRRDASDATARTPRELTALSRYGVTSTSGNFSWSKATPSDDMFAKWNATILGASAAQDYRNEPNQYGWVVEIDPYDPASTPRKRTALGRFGHEGAFVQIAAGQPVGVYMGDDSRREYLYKYVSNASWDAADGNASDRLAVGDKYLDNGTLYVARFDADGTGEWLPLVFGQVPNRPATGSAPEYVFADQADILINTRLAADALGATPMDRPEWTAGNPMTGEIYLTLTNNNASNRPLNGTDAANPRHYGDPKLSGSVSYGNPNGHIIRLREDGDTTAATTFAWDIYLFGADSTDADPTNVNISGLTNDNDFSSPDGLYFSRKTNPAGQVNPLLWIETDDGAMTDRTNCMLLAAMPGTVGDGGAKTITNKASDGSTAQQATVVGAAASAANLRRFLTGPVECEITGIDMTPDGRTLFVGIQHPGEDGTPAAPTSHWPDSQAGSAAATVRPRSAVIAITKDDGGVIAL
;
A
#
# COMPACT_ATOMS: atom_id res chain seq x y z
N MET A 1 -57.95 22.32 11.31
CA MET A 1 -59.10 23.22 11.52
C MET A 1 -58.77 24.58 10.92
N SER A 2 -59.70 25.16 10.12
CA SER A 2 -59.77 26.56 9.64
C SER A 2 -58.70 27.02 8.63
N GLN A 3 -58.99 27.04 7.31
CA GLN A 3 -59.42 28.20 6.44
C GLN A 3 -58.37 29.33 6.32
N SER A 4 -57.99 29.92 5.18
CA SER A 4 -58.69 30.35 3.94
C SER A 4 -57.66 30.59 2.79
N GLU A 5 -57.81 30.16 1.54
CA GLU A 5 -58.48 30.78 0.37
C GLU A 5 -58.08 32.22 -0.10
N HIS A 6 -57.48 32.27 -1.31
CA HIS A 6 -57.91 33.02 -2.53
C HIS A 6 -57.40 34.43 -2.95
N ARG A 7 -56.97 34.48 -4.24
CA ARG A 7 -57.13 35.51 -5.32
C ARG A 7 -56.04 36.59 -5.62
N LYS A 8 -55.36 36.38 -6.78
CA LYS A 8 -55.07 37.22 -8.00
C LYS A 8 -55.74 38.63 -8.12
N PRO A 9 -55.50 39.47 -9.18
CA PRO A 9 -54.33 39.76 -10.09
C PRO A 9 -54.20 41.28 -10.46
N ALA A 10 -53.27 41.66 -11.38
CA ALA A 10 -53.35 42.71 -12.44
C ALA A 10 -51.95 43.33 -12.73
N SER A 11 -51.32 43.29 -13.92
CA SER A 11 -51.64 43.77 -15.29
C SER A 11 -51.22 45.24 -15.56
N ILE A 12 -50.40 45.43 -16.61
CA ILE A 12 -50.43 46.45 -17.70
C ILE A 12 -48.97 46.71 -18.18
N ASN A 13 -48.49 46.28 -19.38
CA ASN A 13 -48.78 46.66 -20.79
C ASN A 13 -48.38 48.10 -21.15
N TYR A 14 -47.88 48.52 -22.32
CA TYR A 14 -47.53 48.01 -23.66
C TYR A 14 -46.80 49.20 -24.37
N ILE A 15 -45.93 49.07 -25.38
CA ILE A 15 -46.13 49.25 -26.86
C ILE A 15 -44.72 49.66 -27.37
N GLY A 16 -44.11 49.22 -28.47
CA GLY A 16 -44.51 48.41 -29.63
C GLY A 16 -43.82 48.95 -30.90
N ALA A 17 -43.42 48.07 -31.83
CA ALA A 17 -43.46 48.28 -33.30
C ALA A 17 -42.93 47.06 -34.07
N THR A 18 -43.77 46.56 -34.99
CA THR A 18 -43.63 45.48 -36.00
C THR A 18 -42.96 46.01 -37.30
N MET A 19 -42.44 45.27 -38.30
CA MET A 19 -42.92 44.11 -39.09
C MET A 19 -41.78 43.56 -40.01
N THR A 20 -41.75 42.22 -40.21
CA THR A 20 -41.52 41.34 -41.41
C THR A 20 -40.77 41.87 -42.67
N ASP A 21 -39.94 41.13 -43.43
CA ASP A 21 -40.00 39.71 -43.85
C ASP A 21 -38.74 39.23 -44.64
N LEU A 22 -38.61 37.90 -44.88
CA LEU A 22 -37.83 37.15 -45.93
C LEU A 22 -36.43 36.52 -45.63
N LEU A 23 -36.46 35.22 -45.27
CA LEU A 23 -35.62 34.01 -45.58
C LEU A 23 -34.07 34.10 -45.77
N PRO A 24 -33.27 33.02 -45.48
CA PRO A 24 -33.64 31.64 -45.11
C PRO A 24 -33.06 31.13 -43.77
N PRO A 25 -33.66 30.11 -43.13
CA PRO A 25 -33.01 29.32 -42.09
C PRO A 25 -32.39 28.04 -42.69
N SER A 26 -31.08 27.87 -42.52
CA SER A 26 -30.45 26.55 -42.54
C SER A 26 -30.65 25.94 -41.14
N PRO A 27 -31.30 24.78 -41.02
CA PRO A 27 -31.46 24.09 -39.76
C PRO A 27 -30.18 23.32 -39.42
N TYR A 28 -29.70 23.61 -38.22
CA TYR A 28 -28.91 22.70 -37.39
C TYR A 28 -29.51 21.30 -37.45
N SER A 29 -28.71 20.34 -37.90
CA SER A 29 -29.02 18.91 -37.88
C SER A 29 -28.59 18.34 -36.54
N ASP A 30 -29.51 17.63 -35.93
CA ASP A 30 -29.36 16.68 -34.82
C ASP A 30 -28.31 15.62 -35.14
N GLY A 31 -27.10 15.78 -34.59
CA GLY A 31 -26.02 14.79 -34.65
C GLY A 31 -26.29 13.54 -33.81
N ASP A 32 -27.51 13.02 -33.84
CA ASP A 32 -27.88 11.70 -33.33
C ASP A 32 -27.68 10.67 -34.46
N VAL A 33 -26.44 10.24 -34.60
CA VAL A 33 -26.08 8.98 -35.29
C VAL A 33 -24.96 8.33 -34.49
N ASP A 34 -25.34 7.57 -33.45
CA ASP A 34 -24.87 6.19 -33.23
C ASP A 34 -25.47 5.63 -31.92
N THR A 35 -26.79 5.58 -31.83
CA THR A 35 -27.48 4.60 -30.98
C THR A 35 -27.53 3.27 -31.73
N ASN A 36 -26.45 2.49 -31.60
CA ASN A 36 -26.50 1.07 -31.90
C ASN A 36 -27.13 0.32 -30.71
N ASP A 37 -28.46 0.22 -30.70
CA ASP A 37 -29.23 -0.65 -29.79
C ASP A 37 -29.08 -2.15 -30.12
N SER A 38 -27.93 -2.55 -30.66
CA SER A 38 -27.64 -3.97 -30.84
C SER A 38 -27.18 -4.58 -29.53
N ARG A 39 -27.84 -5.66 -29.12
CA ARG A 39 -27.30 -6.63 -28.15
C ARG A 39 -26.12 -7.43 -28.72
N THR A 40 -25.52 -6.98 -29.83
CA THR A 40 -24.29 -7.59 -30.36
C THR A 40 -23.08 -6.97 -29.67
N PRO A 41 -22.10 -7.80 -29.27
CA PRO A 41 -20.90 -7.30 -28.62
C PRO A 41 -20.19 -6.28 -29.53
N SER A 42 -19.64 -5.21 -28.94
CA SER A 42 -18.94 -4.16 -29.67
C SER A 42 -17.75 -4.75 -30.44
N LEU A 43 -17.28 -4.07 -31.49
CA LEU A 43 -16.10 -4.52 -32.24
C LEU A 43 -14.88 -4.70 -31.33
N GLU A 44 -14.81 -3.87 -30.28
CA GLU A 44 -13.81 -3.86 -29.24
C GLU A 44 -13.98 -5.04 -28.26
N SER A 45 -15.22 -5.40 -27.88
CA SER A 45 -15.45 -6.59 -27.05
C SER A 45 -15.28 -7.89 -27.82
N LEU A 46 -15.59 -7.91 -29.13
CA LEU A 46 -15.28 -9.02 -30.04
C LEU A 46 -13.77 -9.15 -30.28
N ALA A 47 -13.03 -8.03 -30.32
CA ALA A 47 -11.58 -8.04 -30.37
C ALA A 47 -11.01 -8.61 -29.07
N ASN A 48 -11.46 -8.13 -27.91
CA ASN A 48 -11.03 -8.62 -26.58
C ASN A 48 -11.38 -10.11 -26.36
N GLU A 49 -12.55 -10.57 -26.79
CA GLU A 49 -12.91 -12.00 -26.76
C GLU A 49 -12.02 -12.83 -27.70
N ARG A 50 -11.69 -12.33 -28.90
CA ARG A 50 -10.81 -13.03 -29.85
C ARG A 50 -9.35 -13.04 -29.41
N PHE A 51 -8.88 -12.00 -28.72
CA PHE A 51 -7.54 -11.95 -28.13
C PHE A 51 -7.45 -12.87 -26.91
N SER A 52 -8.46 -12.88 -26.04
CA SER A 52 -8.58 -13.83 -24.93
C SER A 52 -8.51 -15.27 -25.41
N ARG A 53 -9.29 -15.64 -26.44
CA ARG A 53 -9.27 -16.99 -27.04
C ARG A 53 -7.95 -17.36 -27.72
N ARG A 54 -7.22 -16.40 -28.29
CA ARG A 54 -5.88 -16.64 -28.86
C ARG A 54 -4.81 -16.77 -27.77
N GLN A 55 -4.93 -16.05 -26.66
CA GLN A 55 -4.07 -16.22 -25.49
C GLN A 55 -4.30 -17.55 -24.77
N THR A 56 -5.53 -18.08 -24.74
CA THR A 56 -5.79 -19.43 -24.22
C THR A 56 -5.04 -20.52 -25.01
N ILE A 57 -4.76 -20.28 -26.30
CA ILE A 57 -3.96 -21.20 -27.14
C ILE A 57 -2.45 -21.06 -26.84
N PHE A 58 -1.99 -19.90 -26.36
CA PHE A 58 -0.61 -19.72 -25.87
C PHE A 58 -0.42 -20.10 -24.39
N GLY A 59 -1.50 -20.23 -23.61
CA GLY A 59 -1.48 -20.67 -22.21
C GLY A 59 -1.01 -22.12 -21.99
N GLY A 60 -0.70 -22.87 -23.05
CA GLY A 60 -0.10 -24.21 -22.99
C GLY A 60 1.41 -24.25 -23.29
N ALA A 61 2.05 -23.14 -23.63
CA ALA A 61 3.49 -23.07 -23.88
C ALA A 61 4.16 -22.32 -22.72
N LYS A 62 5.21 -22.93 -22.14
CA LYS A 62 6.01 -22.43 -21.00
C LYS A 62 6.17 -20.91 -21.04
N ALA A 63 5.65 -20.23 -20.01
CA ALA A 63 5.46 -18.79 -19.95
C ALA A 63 6.72 -17.99 -19.54
N SER A 64 7.89 -18.37 -20.05
CA SER A 64 9.15 -17.73 -19.69
C SER A 64 10.01 -17.51 -20.93
N SER A 65 10.25 -16.24 -21.25
CA SER A 65 11.01 -15.73 -22.41
C SER A 65 10.47 -16.08 -23.82
N LEU A 66 10.42 -15.08 -24.70
CA LEU A 66 10.20 -15.32 -26.14
C LEU A 66 11.56 -15.42 -26.83
N ALA A 67 11.96 -16.63 -27.22
CA ALA A 67 13.18 -16.87 -27.99
C ALA A 67 12.89 -16.96 -29.49
N LEU A 68 13.55 -16.12 -30.27
CA LEU A 68 13.49 -16.12 -31.73
C LEU A 68 14.65 -16.95 -32.30
N PHE A 69 14.37 -18.20 -32.67
CA PHE A 69 15.38 -19.08 -33.23
C PHE A 69 15.59 -18.85 -34.71
N GLY A 70 16.85 -18.67 -35.12
CA GLY A 70 17.23 -18.67 -36.53
C GLY A 70 17.11 -20.08 -37.14
N THR A 71 16.51 -20.17 -38.33
CA THR A 71 16.56 -21.41 -39.11
C THR A 71 17.99 -21.66 -39.58
N ALA A 72 18.52 -22.86 -39.31
CA ALA A 72 19.81 -23.28 -39.84
C ALA A 72 19.67 -23.48 -41.36
N MET A 73 20.12 -22.51 -42.15
CA MET A 73 20.18 -22.63 -43.60
C MET A 73 21.24 -23.69 -43.96
N LEU A 74 20.81 -24.80 -44.58
CA LEU A 74 21.72 -25.80 -45.13
C LEU A 74 22.57 -25.15 -46.23
N ALA A 75 23.86 -24.94 -45.96
CA ALA A 75 24.80 -24.52 -46.98
C ALA A 75 25.08 -25.70 -47.94
N ALA A 76 24.70 -25.55 -49.21
CA ALA A 76 25.21 -26.40 -50.26
C ALA A 76 26.69 -26.04 -50.49
N CYS A 77 27.60 -26.94 -50.13
CA CYS A 77 29.02 -26.78 -50.42
C CYS A 77 29.23 -26.82 -51.95
N ASN A 78 29.30 -25.66 -52.59
CA ASN A 78 29.94 -25.54 -53.89
C ASN A 78 31.31 -24.89 -53.69
N SER A 79 32.35 -25.64 -53.97
CA SER A 79 33.75 -25.23 -53.86
C SER A 79 34.11 -24.40 -55.08
N ASP A 80 33.94 -23.08 -55.02
CA ASP A 80 34.59 -22.15 -55.95
C ASP A 80 35.09 -20.90 -55.21
N ASP A 81 36.31 -20.48 -55.54
CA ASP A 81 37.07 -19.40 -54.91
C ASP A 81 36.48 -18.00 -55.21
N SER A 82 35.42 -17.61 -54.51
CA SER A 82 34.95 -16.22 -54.49
C SER A 82 35.42 -15.50 -53.22
N ASN A 83 36.53 -14.77 -53.30
CA ASN A 83 37.03 -13.88 -52.25
C ASN A 83 36.12 -12.64 -51.99
N GLY A 84 34.82 -12.73 -52.31
CA GLY A 84 33.86 -11.62 -52.29
C GLY A 84 32.43 -11.99 -51.91
N GLU A 85 32.11 -13.26 -51.60
CA GLU A 85 30.79 -13.60 -51.06
C GLU A 85 30.68 -13.18 -49.59
N GLY A 86 29.66 -12.37 -49.29
CA GLY A 86 29.34 -11.91 -47.94
C GLY A 86 28.61 -12.99 -47.11
N PRO A 87 28.55 -12.83 -45.78
CA PRO A 87 27.83 -13.77 -44.89
C PRO A 87 26.36 -13.96 -45.31
N VAL A 88 25.84 -15.18 -45.18
CA VAL A 88 24.37 -15.40 -45.18
C VAL A 88 23.90 -15.15 -43.75
N VAL A 89 23.05 -14.14 -43.56
CA VAL A 89 22.57 -13.73 -42.23
C VAL A 89 21.08 -14.01 -42.04
N SER A 90 20.70 -14.39 -40.83
CA SER A 90 19.32 -14.51 -40.37
C SER A 90 19.15 -13.76 -39.06
N ALA A 91 18.01 -13.08 -38.90
CA ALA A 91 17.61 -12.39 -37.68
C ALA A 91 16.51 -13.16 -36.93
N GLY A 92 16.24 -14.41 -37.31
CA GLY A 92 15.07 -15.15 -36.83
C GLY A 92 13.76 -14.66 -37.44
N ASP A 93 12.65 -15.27 -37.00
CA ASP A 93 11.30 -14.94 -37.44
C ASP A 93 10.75 -13.69 -36.72
N ASN A 94 9.65 -13.13 -37.23
CA ASN A 94 8.90 -12.10 -36.50
C ASN A 94 8.22 -12.69 -35.26
N ALA A 95 8.05 -11.87 -34.23
CA ALA A 95 7.52 -12.26 -32.92
C ALA A 95 6.39 -11.34 -32.45
N ALA A 96 5.64 -11.81 -31.45
CA ALA A 96 4.70 -10.99 -30.69
C ALA A 96 4.81 -11.29 -29.19
N THR A 97 4.74 -10.26 -28.35
CA THR A 97 4.82 -10.35 -26.88
C THR A 97 3.97 -9.26 -26.22
N SER A 98 3.90 -9.24 -24.89
CA SER A 98 3.36 -8.14 -24.09
C SER A 98 4.46 -7.41 -23.32
N ALA A 99 4.20 -6.17 -22.93
CA ALA A 99 5.09 -5.37 -22.09
C ALA A 99 5.52 -6.13 -20.81
N GLY A 100 6.74 -5.86 -20.34
CA GLY A 100 7.35 -6.45 -19.14
C GLY A 100 8.06 -7.80 -19.36
N ARG A 101 7.85 -8.46 -20.50
CA ARG A 101 8.44 -9.77 -20.79
C ARG A 101 9.84 -9.65 -21.38
N ILE A 102 10.71 -10.63 -21.05
CA ILE A 102 12.01 -10.76 -21.70
C ILE A 102 11.84 -11.33 -23.11
N VAL A 103 12.49 -10.67 -24.06
CA VAL A 103 12.59 -11.10 -25.45
C VAL A 103 14.05 -11.42 -25.75
N THR A 104 14.30 -12.59 -26.32
CA THR A 104 15.63 -13.03 -26.77
C THR A 104 15.67 -13.03 -28.29
N LEU A 105 16.60 -12.25 -28.84
CA LEU A 105 16.89 -12.16 -30.26
C LEU A 105 18.13 -13.00 -30.57
N THR A 106 18.00 -14.03 -31.41
CA THR A 106 19.12 -14.87 -31.82
C THR A 106 19.37 -14.72 -33.33
N GLY A 107 20.51 -14.13 -33.67
CA GLY A 107 20.99 -13.96 -35.02
C GLY A 107 21.92 -15.09 -35.42
N SER A 108 22.05 -15.36 -36.71
CA SER A 108 23.02 -16.33 -37.21
C SER A 108 23.67 -15.86 -38.50
N ALA A 109 24.95 -16.20 -38.66
CA ALA A 109 25.72 -15.95 -39.87
C ALA A 109 26.38 -17.26 -40.35
N THR A 110 26.05 -17.71 -41.56
CA THR A 110 26.61 -18.92 -42.18
C THR A 110 27.34 -18.60 -43.48
N GLY A 111 28.10 -19.57 -44.02
CA GLY A 111 28.81 -19.41 -45.30
C GLY A 111 30.03 -18.48 -45.26
N ILE A 112 30.61 -18.25 -44.08
CA ILE A 112 31.72 -17.30 -43.89
C ILE A 112 33.10 -17.97 -43.85
N LYS A 113 34.07 -17.45 -44.63
CA LYS A 113 35.51 -17.67 -44.38
C LYS A 113 35.97 -16.74 -43.25
N GLY A 114 35.54 -17.06 -42.02
CA GLY A 114 35.85 -16.32 -40.78
C GLY A 114 34.95 -15.10 -40.53
N LEU A 115 34.47 -14.97 -39.29
CA LEU A 115 33.68 -13.84 -38.81
C LEU A 115 34.61 -12.78 -38.21
N LYS A 116 34.45 -11.51 -38.61
CA LYS A 116 35.14 -10.38 -37.99
C LYS A 116 34.33 -9.80 -36.83
N SER A 117 33.03 -9.61 -37.04
CA SER A 117 32.11 -9.07 -36.03
C SER A 117 30.67 -9.43 -36.38
N SER A 118 29.85 -9.57 -35.35
CA SER A 118 28.40 -9.63 -35.45
C SER A 118 27.77 -8.81 -34.34
N GLY A 119 26.51 -8.40 -34.53
CA GLY A 119 25.79 -7.66 -33.51
C GLY A 119 24.39 -7.28 -33.93
N TRP A 120 23.63 -6.87 -32.92
CA TRP A 120 22.27 -6.40 -33.06
C TRP A 120 22.20 -4.88 -32.92
N SER A 121 21.25 -4.30 -33.65
CA SER A 121 20.86 -2.89 -33.51
C SER A 121 19.35 -2.78 -33.64
N GLN A 122 18.74 -1.88 -32.87
CA GLN A 122 17.36 -1.51 -33.12
C GLN A 122 17.28 -0.54 -34.30
N SER A 123 16.37 -0.80 -35.23
CA SER A 123 16.21 -0.03 -36.48
C SER A 123 14.91 0.78 -36.53
N SER A 124 13.89 0.40 -35.76
CA SER A 124 12.61 1.14 -35.65
C SER A 124 11.91 0.84 -34.32
N GLY A 125 10.96 1.70 -33.96
CA GLY A 125 10.21 1.68 -32.69
C GLY A 125 10.86 2.53 -31.59
N PRO A 126 10.17 2.74 -30.45
CA PRO A 126 10.75 3.37 -29.27
C PRO A 126 12.02 2.65 -28.80
N SER A 127 13.03 3.39 -28.34
CA SER A 127 14.31 2.79 -27.95
C SER A 127 14.15 1.84 -26.76
N VAL A 128 14.78 0.67 -26.86
CA VAL A 128 14.90 -0.30 -25.75
C VAL A 128 16.37 -0.51 -25.37
N GLU A 129 16.62 -0.83 -24.11
CA GLU A 129 17.94 -1.27 -23.67
C GLU A 129 18.17 -2.73 -24.13
N ILE A 130 19.15 -2.92 -25.01
CA ILE A 130 19.60 -4.23 -25.44
C ILE A 130 20.69 -4.71 -24.48
N MET A 131 20.44 -5.83 -23.82
CA MET A 131 21.34 -6.50 -22.90
C MET A 131 22.09 -7.62 -23.63
N GLY A 132 23.39 -7.74 -23.37
CA GLY A 132 24.26 -8.73 -24.03
C GLY A 132 24.94 -8.19 -25.30
N SER A 133 25.59 -9.09 -26.05
CA SER A 133 26.32 -8.73 -27.27
C SER A 133 26.53 -9.95 -28.18
N GLY A 134 26.86 -9.70 -29.45
CA GLY A 134 27.14 -10.76 -30.43
C GLY A 134 25.86 -11.28 -31.09
N ASP A 135 25.74 -12.61 -31.16
CA ASP A 135 24.66 -13.27 -31.90
C ASP A 135 23.36 -13.37 -31.10
N GLU A 136 23.44 -13.37 -29.78
CA GLU A 136 22.28 -13.42 -28.90
C GLU A 136 22.24 -12.20 -27.99
N VAL A 137 21.10 -11.51 -27.99
CA VAL A 137 20.84 -10.37 -27.11
C VAL A 137 19.44 -10.46 -26.55
N THR A 138 19.21 -9.82 -25.41
CA THR A 138 17.89 -9.74 -24.78
C THR A 138 17.46 -8.31 -24.57
N PHE A 139 16.15 -8.07 -24.43
CA PHE A 139 15.61 -6.82 -23.93
C PHE A 139 14.31 -7.08 -23.17
N ILE A 140 13.92 -6.14 -22.30
CA ILE A 140 12.60 -6.15 -21.65
C ILE A 140 11.64 -5.40 -22.57
N ALA A 141 10.54 -6.05 -22.95
CA ALA A 141 9.49 -5.42 -23.74
C ALA A 141 8.97 -4.17 -23.00
N PRO A 142 9.08 -2.97 -23.58
CA PRO A 142 8.71 -1.74 -22.90
C PRO A 142 7.19 -1.62 -22.73
N ALA A 143 6.74 -0.74 -21.85
CA ALA A 143 5.33 -0.39 -21.77
C ALA A 143 4.87 0.30 -23.07
N VAL A 144 3.69 -0.07 -23.54
CA VAL A 144 3.05 0.49 -24.74
C VAL A 144 1.55 0.64 -24.50
N GLU A 145 0.96 1.73 -24.98
CA GLU A 145 -0.49 1.98 -24.89
C GLU A 145 -1.30 1.17 -25.91
N ALA A 146 -0.68 0.85 -27.04
CA ALA A 146 -1.25 0.04 -28.11
C ALA A 146 -0.19 -0.86 -28.73
N ALA A 147 -0.64 -1.89 -29.45
CA ALA A 147 0.25 -2.86 -30.07
C ALA A 147 1.23 -2.19 -31.05
N THR A 148 2.53 -2.21 -30.75
CA THR A 148 3.58 -1.43 -31.41
C THR A 148 4.68 -2.35 -31.95
N ASP A 149 5.16 -2.07 -33.17
CA ASP A 149 6.24 -2.84 -33.81
C ASP A 149 7.62 -2.28 -33.46
N PHE A 150 8.52 -3.16 -33.04
CA PHE A 150 9.94 -2.90 -32.80
C PHE A 150 10.75 -3.70 -33.82
N VAL A 151 11.56 -3.02 -34.63
CA VAL A 151 12.34 -3.69 -35.69
C VAL A 151 13.79 -3.75 -35.26
N PHE A 152 14.37 -4.94 -35.27
CA PHE A 152 15.76 -5.21 -34.93
C PHE A 152 16.50 -5.74 -36.14
N THR A 153 17.74 -5.30 -36.33
CA THR A 153 18.60 -5.72 -37.42
C THR A 153 19.84 -6.39 -36.87
N TYR A 154 20.04 -7.64 -37.27
CA TYR A 154 21.25 -8.39 -37.05
C TYR A 154 22.22 -8.13 -38.22
N GLN A 155 23.45 -7.76 -37.90
CA GLN A 155 24.51 -7.53 -38.86
C GLN A 155 25.67 -8.49 -38.59
N ALA A 156 26.23 -9.09 -39.64
CA ALA A 156 27.48 -9.84 -39.58
C ALA A 156 28.46 -9.35 -40.65
N THR A 157 29.74 -9.29 -40.30
CA THR A 157 30.84 -8.85 -41.16
C THR A 157 31.91 -9.93 -41.20
N ASN A 158 32.32 -10.35 -42.40
CA ASN A 158 33.38 -11.34 -42.57
C ASN A 158 34.79 -10.72 -42.43
N LEU A 159 35.84 -11.54 -42.41
CA LEU A 159 37.25 -11.08 -42.31
C LEU A 159 37.70 -10.15 -43.45
N PHE A 160 37.00 -10.18 -44.59
CA PHE A 160 37.28 -9.32 -45.75
C PHE A 160 36.54 -7.98 -45.71
N GLY A 161 35.75 -7.71 -44.66
CA GLY A 161 35.02 -6.46 -44.48
C GLY A 161 33.68 -6.37 -45.22
N VAL A 162 33.16 -7.49 -45.73
CA VAL A 162 31.82 -7.54 -46.35
C VAL A 162 30.76 -7.76 -45.26
N SER A 163 29.83 -6.82 -45.14
CA SER A 163 28.73 -6.85 -44.17
C SER A 163 27.40 -7.23 -44.83
N LYS A 164 26.59 -8.04 -44.14
CA LYS A 164 25.20 -8.34 -44.51
C LYS A 164 24.29 -8.18 -43.31
N THR A 165 23.03 -7.86 -43.56
CA THR A 165 22.02 -7.60 -42.53
C THR A 165 20.75 -8.41 -42.78
N ALA A 166 20.10 -8.84 -41.70
CA ALA A 166 18.73 -9.36 -41.69
C ALA A 166 17.95 -8.64 -40.57
N SER A 167 16.63 -8.54 -40.71
CA SER A 167 15.79 -7.87 -39.72
C SER A 167 14.66 -8.77 -39.26
N THR A 168 14.26 -8.61 -38.01
CA THR A 168 13.06 -9.20 -37.40
C THR A 168 12.22 -8.10 -36.75
N THR A 169 10.91 -8.30 -36.73
CA THR A 169 9.94 -7.42 -36.06
C THR A 169 9.37 -8.12 -34.83
N VAL A 170 9.41 -7.44 -33.69
CA VAL A 170 8.73 -7.82 -32.45
C VAL A 170 7.54 -6.89 -32.23
N ARG A 171 6.33 -7.42 -32.32
CA ARG A 171 5.09 -6.71 -31.97
C ARG A 171 4.87 -6.79 -30.45
N VAL A 172 4.96 -5.66 -29.75
CA VAL A 172 4.70 -5.57 -28.31
C VAL A 172 3.28 -5.05 -28.09
N SER A 173 2.48 -5.78 -27.31
CA SER A 173 1.14 -5.37 -26.85
C SER A 173 1.19 -4.76 -25.44
N PRO A 174 0.15 -4.04 -25.01
CA PRO A 174 0.05 -3.54 -23.63
C PRO A 174 0.24 -4.62 -22.57
N ALA A 175 0.61 -4.19 -21.37
CA ALA A 175 0.83 -5.06 -20.21
C ALA A 175 -0.44 -5.88 -19.90
N VAL A 176 -0.23 -7.12 -19.50
CA VAL A 176 -1.29 -8.05 -19.03
C VAL A 176 -0.74 -8.86 -17.86
N LEU A 177 -1.61 -9.38 -16.99
CA LEU A 177 -1.19 -10.32 -15.94
C LEU A 177 -0.63 -11.60 -16.57
N GLY A 178 0.67 -11.84 -16.38
CA GLY A 178 1.47 -12.88 -17.04
C GLY A 178 1.61 -14.20 -16.27
N PHE A 179 0.89 -14.39 -15.18
CA PHE A 179 1.00 -15.56 -14.30
C PHE A 179 -0.36 -16.23 -14.04
N ALA A 180 -0.36 -17.54 -13.75
CA ALA A 180 -1.57 -18.24 -13.31
C ALA A 180 -1.88 -17.90 -11.85
N ALA A 181 -3.15 -17.73 -11.49
CA ALA A 181 -3.53 -17.43 -10.12
C ALA A 181 -3.10 -18.55 -9.16
N VAL A 182 -2.56 -18.18 -8.00
CA VAL A 182 -2.28 -19.12 -6.92
C VAL A 182 -3.60 -19.60 -6.31
N ALA A 183 -3.72 -20.90 -6.11
CA ALA A 183 -4.88 -21.49 -5.46
C ALA A 183 -4.88 -21.20 -3.95
N LYS A 184 -6.08 -20.98 -3.38
CA LYS A 184 -6.31 -20.95 -1.93
C LYS A 184 -5.69 -22.17 -1.26
N ASN A 185 -4.97 -21.97 -0.17
CA ASN A 185 -4.38 -23.03 0.64
C ASN A 185 -4.09 -22.56 2.06
N LEU A 186 -3.87 -23.52 2.96
CA LEU A 186 -3.54 -23.32 4.38
C LEU A 186 -2.13 -23.84 4.69
N ASN A 187 -1.22 -23.78 3.71
CA ASN A 187 0.13 -24.31 3.90
C ASN A 187 0.92 -23.40 4.83
N ASP A 188 1.86 -23.96 5.59
CA ASP A 188 2.77 -23.18 6.43
C ASP A 188 4.00 -22.69 5.64
N ILE A 189 3.78 -22.18 4.43
CA ILE A 189 4.80 -21.59 3.55
C ILE A 189 4.20 -20.44 2.75
N VAL A 190 5.06 -19.55 2.27
CA VAL A 190 4.67 -18.63 1.19
C VAL A 190 4.59 -19.42 -0.12
N THR A 191 3.43 -19.35 -0.78
CA THR A 191 3.19 -19.94 -2.10
C THR A 191 3.07 -18.85 -3.15
N VAL A 192 3.87 -18.92 -4.22
CA VAL A 192 3.90 -17.98 -5.36
C VAL A 192 3.56 -18.72 -6.66
N PRO A 193 3.32 -18.03 -7.79
CA PRO A 193 2.99 -18.69 -9.05
C PRO A 193 4.19 -19.49 -9.58
N GLU A 194 3.94 -20.49 -10.43
CA GLU A 194 5.01 -21.20 -11.14
C GLU A 194 5.88 -20.22 -11.96
N GLY A 195 7.20 -20.43 -11.95
CA GLY A 195 8.17 -19.54 -12.58
C GLY A 195 8.63 -18.36 -11.72
N TYR A 196 8.26 -18.36 -10.43
CA TYR A 196 8.75 -17.42 -9.43
C TYR A 196 9.44 -18.15 -8.28
N SER A 197 10.44 -17.49 -7.70
CA SER A 197 11.24 -17.96 -6.57
C SER A 197 11.13 -16.99 -5.39
N VAL A 198 11.16 -17.55 -4.17
CA VAL A 198 11.09 -16.80 -2.91
C VAL A 198 12.42 -16.92 -2.17
N THR A 199 13.00 -15.78 -1.78
CA THR A 199 14.16 -15.70 -0.87
C THR A 199 13.71 -15.05 0.43
N VAL A 200 13.90 -15.73 1.57
CA VAL A 200 13.65 -15.11 2.88
C VAL A 200 14.82 -14.19 3.23
N MET A 201 14.51 -12.92 3.47
CA MET A 201 15.45 -11.85 3.81
C MET A 201 15.60 -11.74 5.34
N THR A 202 15.51 -10.53 5.90
CA THR A 202 15.57 -10.32 7.35
C THR A 202 14.35 -10.89 8.05
N ARG A 203 14.58 -11.41 9.26
CA ARG A 203 13.57 -12.03 10.13
C ARG A 203 13.66 -11.43 11.53
N LEU A 204 12.58 -11.48 12.31
CA LEU A 204 12.58 -11.14 13.74
C LEU A 204 13.86 -11.62 14.44
N GLY A 205 14.56 -10.72 15.12
CA GLY A 205 15.72 -11.06 15.95
C GLY A 205 17.05 -11.16 15.20
N ASP A 206 17.06 -11.11 13.86
CA ASP A 206 18.31 -11.07 13.08
C ASP A 206 19.18 -9.88 13.52
N PRO A 207 20.49 -10.08 13.70
CA PRO A 207 21.38 -9.03 14.19
C PRO A 207 21.56 -7.92 13.14
N LEU A 208 21.62 -6.67 13.60
CA LEU A 208 21.83 -5.47 12.77
C LEU A 208 23.17 -4.77 13.01
N ALA A 209 24.03 -5.36 13.84
CA ALA A 209 25.33 -4.80 14.14
C ALA A 209 26.39 -5.89 14.33
N ALA A 210 27.65 -5.50 14.13
CA ALA A 210 28.79 -6.34 14.45
C ALA A 210 28.82 -6.67 15.96
N GLY A 211 29.16 -7.91 16.29
CA GLY A 211 29.25 -8.36 17.69
C GLY A 211 27.91 -8.75 18.34
N VAL A 212 26.78 -8.59 17.65
CA VAL A 212 25.49 -9.15 18.07
C VAL A 212 25.42 -10.61 17.60
N SER A 213 25.14 -11.53 18.52
CA SER A 213 25.06 -12.96 18.21
C SER A 213 23.91 -13.28 17.26
N ALA A 214 24.04 -14.39 16.52
CA ALA A 214 22.92 -14.98 15.80
C ALA A 214 21.74 -15.20 16.75
N TYR A 215 20.52 -15.04 16.22
CA TYR A 215 19.29 -15.23 16.98
C TYR A 215 19.12 -16.70 17.36
N ALA A 216 19.07 -17.00 18.65
CA ALA A 216 18.90 -18.37 19.14
C ALA A 216 17.46 -18.88 18.92
N ASN A 217 16.48 -17.97 18.89
CA ASN A 217 15.06 -18.27 18.68
C ASN A 217 14.48 -19.21 19.75
N ASP A 218 14.98 -19.12 20.98
CA ASP A 218 14.50 -19.86 22.16
C ASP A 218 13.94 -18.94 23.26
N GLY A 219 13.82 -17.64 22.94
CA GLY A 219 13.34 -16.60 23.84
C GLY A 219 14.41 -16.03 24.78
N SER A 220 15.63 -16.57 24.80
CA SER A 220 16.72 -16.08 25.65
C SER A 220 17.46 -14.86 25.09
N ASP A 221 17.29 -14.58 23.79
CA ASP A 221 17.95 -13.47 23.11
C ASP A 221 17.64 -12.11 23.77
N ASP A 222 18.58 -11.17 23.73
CA ASP A 222 18.44 -9.83 24.27
C ASP A 222 18.87 -8.76 23.25
N ASN A 223 19.04 -7.51 23.69
CA ASN A 223 19.56 -6.41 22.90
C ASN A 223 18.77 -6.14 21.61
N PHE A 224 17.44 -6.07 21.73
CA PHE A 224 16.56 -5.83 20.59
C PHE A 224 16.76 -4.43 19.97
N ALA A 225 17.35 -3.48 20.70
CA ALA A 225 17.83 -2.23 20.10
C ALA A 225 18.88 -2.40 18.98
N GLN A 226 19.43 -3.60 18.76
CA GLN A 226 20.39 -3.91 17.69
C GLN A 226 20.00 -5.17 16.89
N ARG A 227 18.72 -5.54 16.90
CA ARG A 227 18.15 -6.65 16.12
C ARG A 227 16.97 -6.18 15.30
N ILE A 228 16.59 -6.90 14.26
CA ILE A 228 15.28 -6.74 13.59
C ILE A 228 14.16 -6.92 14.63
N GLY A 229 13.14 -6.06 14.59
CA GLY A 229 11.98 -6.11 15.48
C GLY A 229 10.98 -7.22 15.13
N ASP A 230 9.83 -7.23 15.78
CA ASP A 230 8.74 -8.18 15.51
C ASP A 230 7.59 -7.52 14.77
N HIS A 231 6.71 -8.36 14.23
CA HIS A 231 5.55 -7.97 13.43
C HIS A 231 5.98 -6.94 12.39
N GLY A 232 6.93 -7.38 11.55
CA GLY A 232 7.46 -6.58 10.47
C GLY A 232 6.33 -6.23 9.51
N ASP A 233 6.01 -4.95 9.43
CA ASP A 233 4.88 -4.40 8.68
C ASP A 233 5.41 -3.67 7.43
N ALA A 234 4.88 -2.49 7.10
CA ALA A 234 5.23 -1.74 5.92
C ALA A 234 6.72 -1.57 5.71
N LEU A 235 7.12 -1.72 4.45
CA LEU A 235 8.49 -1.66 4.01
C LEU A 235 8.67 -0.76 2.80
N HIS A 236 9.91 -0.28 2.62
CA HIS A 236 10.31 0.41 1.39
C HIS A 236 11.82 0.25 1.13
N PHE A 237 12.16 0.13 -0.15
CA PHE A 237 13.52 0.00 -0.67
C PHE A 237 14.05 1.35 -1.19
N PHE A 238 14.98 1.93 -0.43
CA PHE A 238 15.67 3.18 -0.72
C PHE A 238 17.00 2.90 -1.42
N GLY A 239 17.13 3.24 -2.71
CA GLY A 239 18.27 2.82 -3.52
C GLY A 239 19.62 3.46 -3.13
N LEU A 240 20.69 2.67 -3.25
CA LEU A 240 22.08 3.07 -3.05
C LEU A 240 22.94 2.73 -4.27
N ASN A 241 23.82 3.63 -4.66
CA ASN A 241 24.86 3.30 -5.63
C ASN A 241 26.01 2.50 -4.99
N ALA A 242 26.98 2.08 -5.81
CA ALA A 242 28.15 1.34 -5.36
C ALA A 242 29.00 2.09 -4.29
N ALA A 243 28.97 3.43 -4.28
CA ALA A 243 29.68 4.25 -3.31
C ALA A 243 28.91 4.45 -1.99
N GLY A 244 27.69 3.91 -1.86
CA GLY A 244 26.85 4.07 -0.66
C GLY A 244 26.18 5.44 -0.59
N SER A 245 26.00 6.13 -1.71
CA SER A 245 25.17 7.33 -1.79
C SER A 245 23.79 6.99 -2.37
N ARG A 246 22.77 7.78 -2.02
CA ARG A 246 21.41 7.67 -2.59
C ARG A 246 21.47 7.56 -4.11
N ASP A 247 20.74 6.59 -4.64
CA ASP A 247 20.50 6.38 -6.07
C ASP A 247 19.14 5.73 -6.25
N ASP A 248 18.13 6.54 -6.55
CA ASP A 248 16.73 6.09 -6.68
C ASP A 248 16.52 5.13 -7.86
N THR A 249 17.52 4.95 -8.74
CA THR A 249 17.49 4.01 -9.87
C THR A 249 18.15 2.67 -9.55
N SER A 250 18.86 2.57 -8.43
CA SER A 250 19.55 1.35 -8.06
C SER A 250 18.58 0.21 -7.82
N SER A 251 18.79 -0.90 -8.52
CA SER A 251 18.00 -2.15 -8.38
C SER A 251 18.81 -3.30 -7.80
N THR A 252 20.03 -3.03 -7.31
CA THR A 252 20.98 -4.03 -6.83
C THR A 252 21.53 -3.75 -5.44
N ARG A 253 21.33 -2.54 -4.91
CA ARG A 253 21.75 -2.17 -3.55
C ARG A 253 20.85 -1.06 -3.01
N GLY A 254 20.46 -1.16 -1.74
CA GLY A 254 19.61 -0.16 -1.11
C GLY A 254 19.46 -0.38 0.38
N LEU A 255 18.67 0.48 1.02
CA LEU A 255 18.26 0.38 2.41
C LEU A 255 16.81 -0.08 2.43
N MET A 256 16.56 -1.19 3.12
CA MET A 256 15.23 -1.63 3.49
C MET A 256 14.85 -0.94 4.80
N VAL A 257 13.85 -0.06 4.73
CA VAL A 257 13.21 0.51 5.92
C VAL A 257 11.94 -0.30 6.18
N GLN A 258 11.79 -0.85 7.37
CA GLN A 258 10.65 -1.68 7.75
C GLN A 258 10.13 -1.29 9.13
N ASN A 259 8.81 -1.18 9.25
CA ASN A 259 8.10 -0.97 10.51
C ASN A 259 8.01 -2.27 11.34
N HIS A 260 7.87 -2.14 12.66
CA HIS A 260 7.72 -3.23 13.62
C HIS A 260 6.58 -2.90 14.57
N GLU A 261 5.43 -3.47 14.29
CA GLU A 261 4.14 -2.95 14.75
C GLU A 261 3.76 -3.45 16.15
N ASN A 262 3.81 -4.76 16.37
CA ASN A 262 3.38 -5.40 17.60
C ASN A 262 4.23 -6.67 17.87
N LEU A 263 3.78 -7.60 18.72
CA LEU A 263 4.58 -8.74 19.16
C LEU A 263 3.77 -10.04 19.22
N ASN A 264 4.39 -11.14 18.76
CA ASN A 264 4.07 -12.47 19.26
C ASN A 264 4.84 -12.69 20.56
N VAL A 265 4.44 -11.95 21.60
CA VAL A 265 5.16 -11.85 22.89
C VAL A 265 5.38 -13.21 23.57
N GLN A 266 4.50 -14.18 23.29
CA GLN A 266 4.64 -15.54 23.76
C GLN A 266 5.97 -16.16 23.31
N TYR A 267 6.41 -15.93 22.07
CA TYR A 267 7.66 -16.47 21.53
C TYR A 267 8.88 -15.65 21.88
N LEU A 268 8.69 -14.39 22.28
CA LEU A 268 9.78 -13.50 22.64
C LEU A 268 10.46 -13.91 23.95
N HIS A 269 9.84 -14.73 24.80
CA HIS A 269 10.41 -15.17 26.08
C HIS A 269 10.49 -16.70 26.16
N PRO A 270 11.36 -17.29 27.00
CA PRO A 270 11.55 -18.74 27.00
C PRO A 270 10.27 -19.54 27.24
N ASN A 271 9.40 -19.05 28.13
CA ASN A 271 8.11 -19.66 28.48
C ASN A 271 6.94 -18.66 28.36
N GLY A 272 7.06 -17.67 27.48
CA GLY A 272 6.15 -16.53 27.43
C GLY A 272 6.40 -15.49 28.52
N PRO A 273 5.69 -14.35 28.47
CA PRO A 273 5.90 -13.22 29.38
C PRO A 273 5.57 -13.59 30.84
N THR A 274 6.42 -13.21 31.80
CA THR A 274 6.27 -13.56 33.22
C THR A 274 5.90 -12.38 34.13
N THR A 275 5.05 -12.59 35.13
CA THR A 275 4.73 -11.57 36.14
C THR A 275 5.35 -11.97 37.47
N ASN A 276 6.02 -11.04 38.14
CA ASN A 276 6.59 -11.24 39.47
C ASN A 276 5.48 -11.49 40.51
N GLY A 277 5.84 -12.07 41.67
CA GLY A 277 4.86 -12.38 42.72
C GLY A 277 4.12 -11.17 43.31
N ASP A 278 4.63 -9.96 43.10
CA ASP A 278 4.01 -8.68 43.51
C ASP A 278 3.15 -8.03 42.41
N GLY A 279 3.02 -8.67 41.23
CA GLY A 279 2.28 -8.16 40.08
C GLY A 279 3.09 -7.24 39.14
N SER A 280 4.38 -7.02 39.40
CA SER A 280 5.27 -6.26 38.51
C SER A 280 5.76 -7.11 37.32
N ARG A 281 6.21 -6.45 36.25
CA ARG A 281 6.88 -7.10 35.11
C ARG A 281 8.40 -7.14 35.34
N PRO A 282 9.13 -8.20 34.94
CA PRO A 282 10.60 -8.13 34.90
C PRO A 282 11.06 -7.04 33.93
N ALA A 283 11.95 -6.17 34.40
CA ALA A 283 12.45 -5.05 33.59
C ALA A 283 13.15 -5.50 32.30
N ALA A 284 13.85 -6.64 32.33
CA ALA A 284 14.51 -7.20 31.15
C ALA A 284 13.50 -7.64 30.06
N GLU A 285 12.39 -8.27 30.46
CA GLU A 285 11.34 -8.65 29.52
C GLU A 285 10.66 -7.42 28.92
N ALA A 286 10.25 -6.47 29.75
CA ALA A 286 9.59 -5.25 29.28
C ALA A 286 10.51 -4.42 28.37
N LYS A 287 11.81 -4.33 28.68
CA LYS A 287 12.78 -3.66 27.81
C LYS A 287 12.87 -4.36 26.45
N LYS A 288 12.97 -5.68 26.43
CA LYS A 288 13.02 -6.50 25.21
C LYS A 288 11.79 -6.26 24.33
N GLU A 289 10.60 -6.30 24.94
CA GLU A 289 9.32 -6.04 24.28
C GLU A 289 9.24 -4.63 23.69
N ILE A 290 9.62 -3.60 24.47
CA ILE A 290 9.65 -2.21 23.99
C ILE A 290 10.60 -2.09 22.79
N GLU A 291 11.83 -2.59 22.91
CA GLU A 291 12.84 -2.49 21.85
C GLU A 291 12.54 -3.34 20.62
N ALA A 292 11.62 -4.30 20.69
CA ALA A 292 11.18 -5.08 19.54
C ALA A 292 10.19 -4.32 18.62
N HIS A 293 9.63 -3.19 19.07
CA HIS A 293 8.79 -2.30 18.26
C HIS A 293 9.58 -1.20 17.54
N GLY A 294 8.94 -0.50 16.60
CA GLY A 294 9.44 0.73 15.99
C GLY A 294 9.78 0.57 14.51
N VAL A 295 11.01 0.90 14.11
CA VAL A 295 11.47 0.82 12.71
C VAL A 295 12.88 0.23 12.68
N SER A 296 13.18 -0.57 11.65
CA SER A 296 14.54 -0.94 11.27
C SER A 296 14.92 -0.34 9.92
N VAL A 297 16.16 0.13 9.82
CA VAL A 297 16.84 0.40 8.55
C VAL A 297 17.91 -0.67 8.40
N SER A 298 17.94 -1.37 7.27
CA SER A 298 18.91 -2.43 6.99
C SER A 298 19.39 -2.38 5.54
N GLU A 299 20.70 -2.49 5.30
CA GLU A 299 21.24 -2.47 3.94
C GLU A 299 21.07 -3.82 3.24
N TYR A 300 20.47 -3.81 2.05
CA TYR A 300 20.28 -4.97 1.17
C TYR A 300 21.18 -4.85 -0.07
N LYS A 301 21.69 -6.00 -0.53
CA LYS A 301 22.49 -6.11 -1.76
C LYS A 301 22.15 -7.37 -2.55
N ASP A 302 22.11 -7.22 -3.85
CA ASP A 302 22.13 -8.30 -4.82
C ASP A 302 23.59 -8.70 -5.12
N ALA A 303 23.94 -9.97 -4.92
CA ALA A 303 25.26 -10.51 -5.24
C ALA A 303 25.42 -10.89 -6.72
N GLY A 304 24.40 -10.64 -7.54
CA GLY A 304 24.29 -11.04 -8.94
C GLY A 304 23.09 -11.96 -9.14
N ASP A 305 22.44 -11.83 -10.30
CA ASP A 305 21.28 -12.63 -10.69
C ASP A 305 20.14 -12.64 -9.65
N ARG A 306 19.94 -11.51 -8.94
CA ARG A 306 18.94 -11.35 -7.87
C ARG A 306 19.15 -12.26 -6.67
N THR A 307 20.41 -12.60 -6.40
CA THR A 307 20.81 -13.30 -5.17
C THR A 307 20.91 -12.29 -4.03
N TRP A 308 19.76 -11.99 -3.42
CA TRP A 308 19.66 -10.97 -2.37
C TRP A 308 20.20 -11.44 -1.01
N SER A 309 20.84 -10.51 -0.29
CA SER A 309 21.27 -10.66 1.10
C SER A 309 21.22 -9.31 1.81
N TYR A 310 21.14 -9.31 3.14
CA TYR A 310 21.34 -8.09 3.94
C TYR A 310 22.79 -7.99 4.45
N VAL A 311 23.24 -6.77 4.74
CA VAL A 311 24.58 -6.47 5.24
C VAL A 311 24.49 -6.19 6.74
N GLN A 312 24.76 -7.20 7.56
CA GLN A 312 24.60 -7.13 9.02
C GLN A 312 25.36 -5.97 9.68
N ASP A 313 26.57 -5.67 9.23
CA ASP A 313 27.46 -4.67 9.84
C ASP A 313 27.50 -3.36 9.05
N SER A 314 26.48 -3.09 8.24
CA SER A 314 26.38 -1.82 7.52
C SER A 314 26.32 -0.63 8.49
N SER A 315 27.04 0.44 8.13
CA SER A 315 26.98 1.71 8.86
C SER A 315 25.62 2.41 8.79
N PHE A 316 24.75 2.00 7.85
CA PHE A 316 23.39 2.51 7.74
C PHE A 316 22.40 1.81 8.66
N ASN A 317 22.74 0.62 9.16
CA ASN A 317 21.81 -0.18 9.95
C ASN A 317 21.42 0.57 11.23
N ARG A 318 20.11 0.60 11.52
CA ARG A 318 19.57 1.37 12.63
C ARG A 318 18.28 0.75 13.15
N ARG A 319 18.12 0.73 14.48
CA ARG A 319 16.80 0.61 15.11
C ARG A 319 16.34 1.95 15.65
N ILE A 320 15.10 2.29 15.33
CA ILE A 320 14.35 3.39 15.93
C ILE A 320 13.29 2.70 16.79
N THR A 321 13.34 2.89 18.10
CA THR A 321 12.51 2.17 19.07
C THR A 321 11.60 3.16 19.80
N PRO A 322 10.66 2.68 20.65
CA PRO A 322 9.89 3.55 21.54
C PRO A 322 10.75 4.30 22.59
N ASN A 323 12.08 4.10 22.59
CA ASN A 323 13.04 4.80 23.42
C ASN A 323 13.91 5.83 22.68
N THR A 324 13.85 5.88 21.34
CA THR A 324 14.68 6.77 20.52
C THR A 324 14.25 8.23 20.69
N PRO A 325 15.14 9.19 20.97
CA PRO A 325 14.78 10.61 21.03
C PRO A 325 14.17 11.11 19.70
N MET A 326 13.15 11.96 19.79
CA MET A 326 12.44 12.55 18.65
C MET A 326 12.15 14.03 18.89
N SER A 327 11.92 14.78 17.82
CA SER A 327 11.41 16.15 17.90
C SER A 327 9.96 16.22 17.42
N LEU A 328 9.16 17.08 18.04
CA LEU A 328 7.81 17.42 17.61
C LEU A 328 7.90 18.66 16.72
N HIS A 329 7.34 18.57 15.51
CA HIS A 329 7.35 19.63 14.51
C HIS A 329 5.93 19.96 14.05
N GLY A 330 5.72 21.18 13.54
CA GLY A 330 4.40 21.66 13.13
C GLY A 330 3.59 22.35 14.25
N PRO A 331 2.31 22.67 14.01
CA PRO A 331 1.57 23.65 14.83
C PRO A 331 1.25 23.20 16.26
N ALA A 332 1.30 21.91 16.58
CA ALA A 332 1.06 21.44 17.94
C ALA A 332 2.34 21.44 18.81
N ALA A 333 3.53 21.51 18.21
CA ALA A 333 4.79 21.57 18.94
C ALA A 333 4.81 22.78 19.89
N GLY A 334 5.18 22.56 21.15
CA GLY A 334 5.16 23.60 22.18
C GLY A 334 3.83 23.75 22.91
N SER A 335 2.77 23.02 22.51
CA SER A 335 1.49 23.04 23.21
C SER A 335 1.60 22.51 24.63
N ALA A 336 0.87 23.10 25.57
CA ALA A 336 0.76 22.62 26.94
C ALA A 336 0.22 21.17 27.03
N MET A 337 -0.52 20.72 26.00
CA MET A 337 -1.03 19.35 25.91
C MET A 337 0.05 18.32 25.54
N LEU A 338 1.24 18.75 25.14
CA LEU A 338 2.41 17.89 24.86
C LEU A 338 3.47 17.94 25.96
N VAL A 339 3.29 18.77 26.98
CA VAL A 339 4.24 18.87 28.10
C VAL A 339 4.22 17.59 28.94
N THR A 340 5.38 17.00 29.16
CA THR A 340 5.59 15.82 30.02
C THR A 340 6.84 16.01 30.89
N LYS A 341 7.11 15.07 31.80
CA LYS A 341 8.38 15.03 32.55
C LYS A 341 9.62 15.01 31.63
N TYR A 342 9.54 14.39 30.46
CA TYR A 342 10.65 14.34 29.51
C TYR A 342 10.79 15.65 28.71
N SER A 343 9.66 16.27 28.40
CA SER A 343 9.56 17.44 27.52
C SER A 343 8.79 18.55 28.21
N SER A 344 9.49 19.33 29.05
CA SER A 344 8.85 20.38 29.85
C SER A 344 8.34 21.56 29.01
N ASP A 345 8.81 21.68 27.76
CA ASP A 345 8.38 22.70 26.81
C ASP A 345 7.49 22.14 25.69
N GLY A 346 7.21 20.84 25.66
CA GLY A 346 6.33 20.21 24.65
C GLY A 346 6.92 20.15 23.23
N THR A 347 8.24 20.26 23.07
CA THR A 347 8.90 20.24 21.75
C THR A 347 9.71 18.96 21.47
N ALA A 348 10.08 18.23 22.53
CA ALA A 348 10.73 16.93 22.43
C ALA A 348 9.75 15.78 22.67
N GLY A 349 10.03 14.62 22.07
CA GLY A 349 9.34 13.36 22.35
C GLY A 349 10.33 12.21 22.43
N ARG A 350 9.85 11.03 22.83
CA ARG A 350 10.69 9.84 22.90
C ARG A 350 9.98 8.64 22.28
N GLY A 351 10.44 8.27 21.09
CA GLY A 351 10.09 7.02 20.44
C GLY A 351 8.82 7.06 19.61
N THR A 352 8.67 5.99 18.84
CA THR A 352 7.48 5.65 18.07
C THR A 352 7.01 4.25 18.47
N ILE A 353 5.72 3.98 18.37
CA ILE A 353 5.12 2.70 18.77
C ILE A 353 4.04 2.32 17.78
N ASN A 354 3.81 1.01 17.64
CA ASN A 354 2.73 0.47 16.82
C ASN A 354 2.73 1.10 15.43
N ASN A 355 3.90 0.94 14.82
CA ASN A 355 4.23 1.43 13.51
C ASN A 355 3.58 0.50 12.50
N CYS A 356 2.43 0.90 11.96
CA CYS A 356 1.63 0.11 11.02
C CYS A 356 2.18 0.28 9.59
N ALA A 357 1.54 1.09 8.74
CA ALA A 357 1.98 1.32 7.38
C ALA A 357 2.96 2.51 7.21
N ASN A 358 3.18 2.93 5.96
CA ASN A 358 4.15 3.95 5.63
C ASN A 358 3.68 4.98 4.58
N GLY A 359 4.58 5.91 4.28
CA GLY A 359 4.49 6.87 3.20
C GLY A 359 5.90 7.27 2.76
N ILE A 360 6.09 7.60 1.49
CA ILE A 360 7.42 7.91 0.94
C ILE A 360 7.40 9.30 0.34
N SER A 361 8.26 10.18 0.85
CA SER A 361 8.31 11.56 0.38
C SER A 361 9.05 11.70 -0.95
N GLY A 362 8.77 12.78 -1.69
CA GLY A 362 9.50 13.14 -2.92
C GLY A 362 10.98 13.49 -2.71
N TRP A 363 11.41 13.64 -1.46
CA TRP A 363 12.79 13.92 -1.06
C TRP A 363 13.46 12.72 -0.38
N ALA A 364 12.87 11.52 -0.52
CA ALA A 364 13.38 10.23 -0.05
C ALA A 364 13.59 10.13 1.46
N THR A 365 12.57 10.55 2.22
CA THR A 365 12.39 10.20 3.63
C THR A 365 11.26 9.20 3.77
N ASN A 366 11.34 8.38 4.81
CA ASN A 366 10.28 7.46 5.19
C ASN A 366 9.33 8.16 6.17
N LEU A 367 8.04 8.06 5.93
CA LEU A 367 6.98 8.39 6.88
C LEU A 367 6.49 7.07 7.48
N THR A 368 6.61 6.92 8.79
CA THR A 368 6.04 5.77 9.53
C THR A 368 4.85 6.25 10.36
N CYS A 369 3.85 5.41 10.53
CA CYS A 369 2.55 5.80 11.06
C CYS A 369 2.24 5.10 12.38
N GLU A 370 1.89 5.86 13.42
CA GLU A 370 1.49 5.32 14.72
C GLU A 370 -0.02 5.08 14.77
N GLU A 371 -0.43 3.83 14.98
CA GLU A 371 -1.80 3.38 14.73
C GLU A 371 -2.55 3.05 16.03
N ASN A 372 -2.44 1.82 16.55
CA ASN A 372 -3.02 1.37 17.83
C ASN A 372 -2.22 1.79 19.09
N TRP A 373 -1.59 2.97 19.07
CA TRP A 373 -0.75 3.49 20.17
C TRP A 373 -1.50 3.65 21.52
N ALA A 374 -2.81 3.88 21.49
CA ALA A 374 -3.59 4.18 22.69
C ALA A 374 -3.63 3.02 23.69
N PHE A 375 -3.57 1.78 23.20
CA PHE A 375 -3.69 0.57 24.02
C PHE A 375 -2.49 0.35 24.95
N TYR A 376 -1.33 0.92 24.62
CA TYR A 376 -0.11 0.79 25.42
C TYR A 376 -0.14 1.60 26.71
N PHE A 377 -1.02 2.60 26.81
CA PHE A 377 -1.09 3.47 27.96
C PHE A 377 -2.00 2.93 29.06
N ARG A 378 -1.44 2.86 30.27
CA ARG A 378 -2.20 2.69 31.50
C ARG A 378 -2.79 4.03 31.96
N ARG A 379 -4.04 4.02 32.39
CA ARG A 379 -4.71 5.09 33.12
C ARG A 379 -5.58 4.51 34.23
N ASP A 380 -5.24 4.82 35.48
CA ASP A 380 -6.00 4.32 36.63
C ASP A 380 -7.37 4.99 36.73
N ALA A 381 -8.40 4.25 37.16
CA ALA A 381 -9.75 4.79 37.29
C ALA A 381 -9.84 5.96 38.29
N SER A 382 -8.99 5.99 39.31
CA SER A 382 -8.91 7.06 40.30
C SER A 382 -8.53 8.41 39.70
N ASP A 383 -7.84 8.42 38.55
CA ASP A 383 -7.43 9.60 37.80
C ASP A 383 -8.61 10.46 37.34
N ALA A 384 -9.78 9.85 37.14
CA ALA A 384 -10.93 10.53 36.56
C ALA A 384 -11.41 11.72 37.40
N THR A 385 -11.25 11.67 38.72
CA THR A 385 -11.66 12.77 39.62
C THR A 385 -10.70 13.96 39.60
N ALA A 386 -9.47 13.76 39.11
CA ALA A 386 -8.45 14.79 38.97
C ALA A 386 -8.46 15.49 37.61
N ARG A 387 -9.29 15.01 36.66
CA ARG A 387 -9.38 15.54 35.30
C ARG A 387 -10.62 16.39 35.08
N THR A 388 -10.49 17.34 34.17
CA THR A 388 -11.62 18.08 33.63
C THR A 388 -12.47 17.19 32.72
N PRO A 389 -13.77 17.50 32.53
CA PRO A 389 -14.60 16.79 31.56
C PRO A 389 -14.04 16.82 30.14
N ARG A 390 -13.38 17.92 29.74
CA ARG A 390 -12.72 18.07 28.43
C ARG A 390 -11.60 17.04 28.24
N GLU A 391 -10.72 16.88 29.22
CA GLU A 391 -9.65 15.88 29.16
C GLU A 391 -10.20 14.45 29.12
N LEU A 392 -11.27 14.16 29.87
CA LEU A 392 -11.90 12.85 29.85
C LEU A 392 -12.55 12.53 28.50
N THR A 393 -13.22 13.51 27.87
CA THR A 393 -13.76 13.36 26.51
C THR A 393 -12.65 13.06 25.51
N ALA A 394 -11.55 13.81 25.55
CA ALA A 394 -10.40 13.58 24.68
C ALA A 394 -9.82 12.16 24.87
N LEU A 395 -9.44 11.79 26.09
CA LEU A 395 -8.84 10.47 26.36
C LEU A 395 -9.77 9.32 25.99
N SER A 396 -11.08 9.45 26.24
CA SER A 396 -12.06 8.41 25.91
C SER A 396 -12.27 8.27 24.41
N ARG A 397 -12.25 9.38 23.63
CA ARG A 397 -12.48 9.35 22.18
C ARG A 397 -11.38 8.58 21.44
N TYR A 398 -10.17 8.58 21.99
CA TYR A 398 -9.00 7.89 21.47
C TYR A 398 -8.73 6.53 22.15
N GLY A 399 -9.60 6.08 23.06
CA GLY A 399 -9.45 4.75 23.67
C GLY A 399 -8.42 4.62 24.80
N VAL A 400 -7.89 5.73 25.35
CA VAL A 400 -6.96 5.70 26.50
C VAL A 400 -7.73 5.40 27.79
N THR A 401 -8.07 4.13 27.98
CA THR A 401 -9.00 3.64 29.02
C THR A 401 -8.47 2.44 29.79
N SER A 402 -7.39 1.81 29.31
CA SER A 402 -6.81 0.62 29.94
C SER A 402 -6.24 0.92 31.32
N THR A 403 -6.46 0.02 32.28
CA THR A 403 -5.87 0.12 33.64
C THR A 403 -4.54 -0.64 33.77
N SER A 404 -4.07 -1.27 32.70
CA SER A 404 -2.78 -1.96 32.65
C SER A 404 -1.86 -1.43 31.55
N GLY A 405 -2.42 -0.99 30.42
CA GLY A 405 -1.71 -0.88 29.15
C GLY A 405 -1.35 -2.25 28.56
N ASN A 406 -1.13 -2.32 27.25
CA ASN A 406 -0.59 -3.52 26.59
C ASN A 406 0.75 -3.91 27.25
N PHE A 407 0.93 -5.22 27.45
CA PHE A 407 2.11 -5.83 28.07
C PHE A 407 2.45 -5.35 29.51
N SER A 408 1.64 -4.46 30.09
CA SER A 408 1.85 -3.91 31.44
C SER A 408 3.23 -3.28 31.67
N TRP A 409 3.86 -2.68 30.65
CA TRP A 409 5.21 -2.12 30.75
C TRP A 409 5.41 -1.12 31.88
N SER A 410 4.38 -0.30 32.14
CA SER A 410 4.38 0.67 33.25
C SER A 410 4.57 0.04 34.65
N LYS A 411 4.35 -1.28 34.78
CA LYS A 411 4.53 -2.04 36.03
C LYS A 411 5.93 -2.62 36.19
N ALA A 412 6.86 -2.41 35.25
CA ALA A 412 8.20 -3.01 35.32
C ALA A 412 9.10 -2.34 36.35
N THR A 413 9.41 -1.05 36.16
CA THR A 413 10.15 -0.24 37.14
C THR A 413 9.60 1.19 37.09
N PRO A 414 8.57 1.53 37.89
CA PRO A 414 7.84 2.81 37.78
C PRO A 414 8.68 4.07 38.03
N SER A 415 9.89 3.95 38.57
CA SER A 415 10.82 5.06 38.76
C SER A 415 11.73 5.32 37.56
N ASP A 416 11.83 4.38 36.62
CA ASP A 416 12.61 4.50 35.39
C ASP A 416 11.70 5.03 34.26
N ASP A 417 12.12 6.13 33.66
CA ASP A 417 11.36 6.85 32.63
C ASP A 417 11.14 6.04 31.35
N MET A 418 11.92 4.97 31.10
CA MET A 418 11.63 4.01 30.02
C MET A 418 10.28 3.29 30.20
N PHE A 419 9.88 3.05 31.45
CA PHE A 419 8.65 2.36 31.79
C PHE A 419 7.56 3.31 32.28
N ALA A 420 7.95 4.32 33.07
CA ALA A 420 7.02 5.26 33.70
C ALA A 420 6.20 6.06 32.68
N LYS A 421 6.76 6.32 31.49
CA LYS A 421 6.08 7.01 30.39
C LYS A 421 4.76 6.37 29.96
N TRP A 422 4.64 5.05 30.11
CA TRP A 422 3.42 4.30 29.73
C TRP A 422 2.30 4.42 30.77
N ASN A 423 2.49 5.20 31.84
CA ASN A 423 1.45 5.52 32.82
C ASN A 423 0.97 6.96 32.66
N ALA A 424 -0.22 7.11 32.06
CA ALA A 424 -0.87 8.38 31.85
C ALA A 424 -1.66 8.89 33.08
N THR A 425 -1.61 8.20 34.22
CA THR A 425 -2.28 8.65 35.46
C THR A 425 -1.66 9.96 35.97
N ILE A 426 -2.47 10.90 36.47
CA ILE A 426 -1.99 12.09 37.17
C ILE A 426 -1.32 11.68 38.49
N LEU A 427 -0.01 11.93 38.61
CA LEU A 427 0.78 11.58 39.80
C LEU A 427 1.47 12.79 40.44
N GLY A 428 1.80 13.80 39.62
CA GLY A 428 2.45 15.04 40.04
C GLY A 428 1.50 16.23 40.15
N ALA A 429 2.03 17.39 40.56
CA ALA A 429 1.25 18.62 40.64
C ALA A 429 1.05 19.29 39.27
N SER A 430 1.86 18.93 38.27
CA SER A 430 1.81 19.49 36.91
C SER A 430 2.23 18.44 35.87
N ALA A 431 1.91 18.68 34.60
CA ALA A 431 2.29 17.80 33.50
C ALA A 431 3.81 17.68 33.31
N ALA A 432 4.60 18.69 33.71
CA ALA A 432 6.07 18.62 33.68
C ALA A 432 6.67 17.72 34.77
N GLN A 433 5.85 17.11 35.64
CA GLN A 433 6.28 16.24 36.73
C GLN A 433 5.80 14.79 36.58
N ASP A 434 5.02 14.48 35.55
CA ASP A 434 4.55 13.13 35.23
C ASP A 434 4.32 12.94 33.73
N TYR A 435 3.66 11.84 33.36
CA TYR A 435 3.43 11.42 31.97
C TYR A 435 1.95 11.46 31.58
N ARG A 436 1.13 12.29 32.26
CA ARG A 436 -0.32 12.38 32.00
C ARG A 436 -0.70 12.76 30.56
N ASN A 437 0.23 13.45 29.88
CA ASN A 437 0.12 13.93 28.51
C ASN A 437 0.95 13.10 27.53
N GLU A 438 1.70 12.09 27.99
CA GLU A 438 2.49 11.23 27.10
C GLU A 438 1.65 10.60 25.98
N PRO A 439 0.38 10.16 26.20
CA PRO A 439 -0.46 9.69 25.09
C PRO A 439 -0.60 10.71 23.94
N ASN A 440 -0.57 12.02 24.24
CA ASN A 440 -0.67 13.07 23.21
C ASN A 440 0.60 13.20 22.35
N GLN A 441 1.72 12.63 22.80
CA GLN A 441 2.96 12.56 22.01
C GLN A 441 2.98 11.38 21.02
N TYR A 442 1.90 10.60 20.93
CA TYR A 442 1.75 9.46 20.02
C TYR A 442 0.50 9.60 19.13
N GLY A 443 0.43 8.82 18.06
CA GLY A 443 -0.62 8.90 17.05
C GLY A 443 -0.29 9.87 15.93
N TRP A 444 1.00 10.04 15.63
CA TRP A 444 1.49 10.97 14.62
C TRP A 444 2.17 10.20 13.49
N VAL A 445 2.18 10.81 12.31
CA VAL A 445 3.15 10.45 11.27
C VAL A 445 4.55 10.91 11.71
N VAL A 446 5.53 10.01 11.63
CA VAL A 446 6.93 10.25 12.01
C VAL A 446 7.82 10.16 10.78
N GLU A 447 8.57 11.22 10.48
CA GLU A 447 9.51 11.28 9.36
C GLU A 447 10.92 10.88 9.78
N ILE A 448 11.55 10.02 8.97
CA ILE A 448 12.88 9.44 9.17
C ILE A 448 13.71 9.64 7.90
N ASP A 449 14.94 10.13 8.02
CA ASP A 449 15.93 10.06 6.94
C ASP A 449 16.65 8.71 7.00
N PRO A 450 16.41 7.78 6.03
CA PRO A 450 17.05 6.47 6.05
C PRO A 450 18.55 6.53 5.74
N TYR A 451 19.02 7.59 5.07
CA TYR A 451 20.43 7.72 4.66
C TYR A 451 21.31 8.37 5.73
N ASP A 452 20.73 8.94 6.79
CA ASP A 452 21.45 9.49 7.93
C ASP A 452 21.05 8.76 9.23
N PRO A 453 21.83 7.75 9.66
CA PRO A 453 21.53 6.98 10.86
C PRO A 453 21.70 7.79 12.17
N ALA A 454 22.32 8.99 12.13
CA ALA A 454 22.45 9.88 13.26
C ALA A 454 21.32 10.92 13.36
N SER A 455 20.49 11.07 12.32
CA SER A 455 19.39 12.02 12.28
C SER A 455 18.36 11.78 13.38
N THR A 456 17.73 12.84 13.89
CA THR A 456 16.62 12.73 14.86
C THR A 456 15.28 12.66 14.11
N PRO A 457 14.48 11.59 14.26
CA PRO A 457 13.16 11.51 13.64
C PRO A 457 12.21 12.64 14.10
N ARG A 458 11.30 13.05 13.22
CA ARG A 458 10.40 14.20 13.43
C ARG A 458 8.94 13.77 13.41
N LYS A 459 8.19 14.00 14.48
CA LYS A 459 6.74 13.82 14.50
C LYS A 459 6.06 15.03 13.83
N ARG A 460 5.30 14.80 12.77
CA ARG A 460 4.72 15.84 11.90
C ARG A 460 3.30 16.20 12.34
N THR A 461 3.19 17.13 13.29
CA THR A 461 1.90 17.43 13.94
C THR A 461 0.86 18.08 13.05
N ALA A 462 1.26 18.69 11.92
CA ALA A 462 0.30 19.28 10.98
C ALA A 462 -0.57 18.23 10.27
N LEU A 463 -0.14 16.96 10.25
CA LEU A 463 -0.88 15.84 9.67
C LEU A 463 -1.98 15.30 10.60
N GLY A 464 -2.11 15.84 11.81
CA GLY A 464 -3.14 15.47 12.78
C GLY A 464 -2.83 14.19 13.56
N ARG A 465 -3.59 13.98 14.65
CA ARG A 465 -3.37 12.88 15.60
C ARG A 465 -4.53 11.90 15.64
N PHE A 466 -4.27 10.65 15.29
CA PHE A 466 -5.23 9.53 15.27
C PHE A 466 -4.49 8.19 15.10
N GLY A 467 -5.20 7.11 14.76
CA GLY A 467 -4.57 5.81 14.46
C GLY A 467 -4.19 5.79 13.00
N HIS A 468 -3.03 6.33 12.65
CA HIS A 468 -2.63 6.44 11.25
C HIS A 468 -2.27 5.06 10.71
N GLU A 469 -2.96 4.63 9.66
CA GLU A 469 -2.53 3.44 8.93
C GLU A 469 -1.31 3.78 8.07
N GLY A 470 -1.49 4.63 7.05
CA GLY A 470 -0.49 5.03 6.07
C GLY A 470 -0.54 6.53 5.78
N ALA A 471 0.48 7.03 5.07
CA ALA A 471 0.60 8.45 4.74
C ALA A 471 0.99 8.62 3.28
N PHE A 472 0.11 8.26 2.35
CA PHE A 472 0.39 8.31 0.92
C PHE A 472 0.66 9.74 0.46
N VAL A 473 1.87 9.99 -0.05
CA VAL A 473 2.32 11.30 -0.51
C VAL A 473 2.11 11.45 -2.01
N GLN A 474 1.28 12.41 -2.41
CA GLN A 474 1.08 12.81 -3.79
C GLN A 474 1.85 14.11 -4.07
N ILE A 475 2.71 14.08 -5.10
CA ILE A 475 3.48 15.24 -5.55
C ILE A 475 3.35 15.44 -7.06
N ALA A 476 3.24 16.70 -7.46
CA ALA A 476 3.39 17.14 -8.83
C ALA A 476 4.09 18.50 -8.83
N ALA A 477 5.06 18.70 -9.73
CA ALA A 477 5.84 19.94 -9.78
C ALA A 477 4.93 21.17 -9.92
N GLY A 478 5.13 22.17 -9.04
CA GLY A 478 4.30 23.38 -9.00
C GLY A 478 2.96 23.24 -8.26
N GLN A 479 2.54 22.03 -7.88
CA GLN A 479 1.36 21.79 -7.04
C GLN A 479 1.77 21.67 -5.57
N PRO A 480 0.88 22.02 -4.62
CA PRO A 480 1.04 21.63 -3.22
C PRO A 480 1.30 20.13 -3.03
N VAL A 481 2.03 19.76 -1.99
CA VAL A 481 2.17 18.36 -1.57
C VAL A 481 0.87 17.92 -0.90
N GLY A 482 0.29 16.82 -1.37
CA GLY A 482 -0.86 16.15 -0.75
C GLY A 482 -0.42 14.93 0.05
N VAL A 483 -1.04 14.69 1.22
CA VAL A 483 -0.84 13.46 2.00
C VAL A 483 -2.20 12.89 2.38
N TYR A 484 -2.50 11.65 1.99
CA TYR A 484 -3.77 10.98 2.27
C TYR A 484 -3.55 9.93 3.36
N MET A 485 -4.44 9.89 4.35
CA MET A 485 -4.23 9.12 5.59
C MET A 485 -5.54 8.48 6.04
N GLY A 486 -5.55 7.15 6.16
CA GLY A 486 -6.61 6.40 6.84
C GLY A 486 -6.44 6.48 8.35
N ASP A 487 -7.57 6.54 9.06
CA ASP A 487 -7.62 6.36 10.51
C ASP A 487 -8.24 5.00 10.82
N ASP A 488 -7.41 3.99 11.10
CA ASP A 488 -7.91 2.63 11.29
C ASP A 488 -8.55 2.48 12.67
N SER A 489 -9.81 2.86 12.74
CA SER A 489 -10.74 2.26 13.67
C SER A 489 -12.13 2.23 13.06
N ARG A 490 -12.98 1.33 13.57
CA ARG A 490 -14.38 1.25 13.11
C ARG A 490 -15.07 2.61 13.31
N ARG A 491 -15.65 3.14 12.24
CA ARG A 491 -16.38 4.41 12.20
C ARG A 491 -15.49 5.66 12.37
N GLU A 492 -14.22 5.58 11.99
CA GLU A 492 -13.34 6.74 11.83
C GLU A 492 -13.28 7.17 10.35
N TYR A 493 -12.23 7.86 9.92
CA TYR A 493 -12.29 8.74 8.75
C TYR A 493 -11.10 8.62 7.80
N LEU A 494 -11.30 9.11 6.57
CA LEU A 494 -10.22 9.41 5.63
C LEU A 494 -9.83 10.90 5.77
N TYR A 495 -8.54 11.16 5.89
CA TYR A 495 -7.96 12.50 5.98
C TYR A 495 -7.09 12.83 4.78
N LYS A 496 -6.93 14.13 4.52
CA LYS A 496 -6.03 14.69 3.51
C LYS A 496 -5.31 15.91 4.09
N TYR A 497 -3.99 15.97 4.00
CA TYR A 497 -3.21 17.17 4.29
C TYR A 497 -2.72 17.79 2.98
N VAL A 498 -2.70 19.13 2.92
CA VAL A 498 -2.19 19.90 1.77
C VAL A 498 -1.21 20.94 2.27
N SER A 499 0.04 20.90 1.77
CA SER A 499 1.06 21.87 2.15
C SER A 499 0.76 23.28 1.63
N ASN A 500 1.22 24.31 2.34
CA ASN A 500 1.15 25.70 1.84
C ASN A 500 2.13 25.95 0.69
N ALA A 501 3.29 25.29 0.72
CA ALA A 501 4.30 25.40 -0.32
C ALA A 501 3.98 24.47 -1.49
N SER A 502 4.19 24.94 -2.73
CA SER A 502 4.20 24.08 -3.91
C SER A 502 5.51 23.30 -4.02
N TRP A 503 5.42 22.06 -4.49
CA TRP A 503 6.55 21.17 -4.72
C TRP A 503 7.52 21.74 -5.75
N ASP A 504 8.78 21.88 -5.33
CA ASP A 504 9.93 22.17 -6.19
C ASP A 504 10.73 20.89 -6.43
N ALA A 505 10.85 20.48 -7.70
CA ALA A 505 11.59 19.27 -8.07
C ALA A 505 13.07 19.30 -7.65
N ALA A 506 13.67 20.48 -7.45
CA ALA A 506 15.04 20.61 -6.96
C ALA A 506 15.18 20.09 -5.51
N ASP A 507 14.12 20.20 -4.69
CA ASP A 507 14.14 19.73 -3.31
C ASP A 507 14.24 18.21 -3.21
N GLY A 508 13.84 17.49 -4.27
CA GLY A 508 13.98 16.04 -4.37
C GLY A 508 15.43 15.56 -4.25
N ASN A 509 16.42 16.43 -4.50
CA ASN A 509 17.85 16.13 -4.41
C ASN A 509 18.58 16.87 -3.29
N ALA A 510 17.84 17.50 -2.35
CA ALA A 510 18.45 18.21 -1.24
C ALA A 510 19.25 17.27 -0.33
N SER A 511 20.35 17.77 0.23
CA SER A 511 21.17 17.00 1.17
C SER A 511 20.54 16.89 2.55
N ASP A 512 19.85 17.94 3.01
CA ASP A 512 19.10 17.96 4.27
C ASP A 512 17.63 17.66 3.98
N ARG A 513 17.31 16.36 3.98
CA ARG A 513 15.98 15.87 3.61
C ARG A 513 14.92 16.22 4.66
N LEU A 514 15.28 16.21 5.94
CA LEU A 514 14.32 16.54 7.00
C LEU A 514 13.94 18.03 6.97
N ALA A 515 14.86 18.93 6.60
CA ALA A 515 14.53 20.34 6.36
C ALA A 515 13.57 20.54 5.18
N VAL A 516 13.64 19.69 4.14
CA VAL A 516 12.61 19.65 3.08
C VAL A 516 11.27 19.21 3.66
N GLY A 517 11.27 18.21 4.55
CA GLY A 517 10.10 17.83 5.32
C GLY A 517 9.50 18.99 6.12
N ASP A 518 10.30 19.84 6.75
CA ASP A 518 9.78 21.04 7.47
C ASP A 518 9.05 22.00 6.55
N LYS A 519 9.59 22.20 5.33
CA LYS A 519 8.98 23.09 4.33
C LYS A 519 7.58 22.62 3.92
N TYR A 520 7.37 21.31 3.75
CA TYR A 520 6.14 20.77 3.20
C TYR A 520 5.17 20.19 4.24
N LEU A 521 5.66 19.57 5.31
CA LEU A 521 4.85 18.80 6.26
C LEU A 521 4.54 19.53 7.57
N ASP A 522 5.14 20.71 7.83
CA ASP A 522 4.86 21.47 9.06
C ASP A 522 3.84 22.60 8.86
N ASN A 523 3.58 22.99 7.60
CA ASN A 523 2.77 24.16 7.25
C ASN A 523 1.81 23.85 6.11
N GLY A 524 0.53 23.71 6.44
CA GLY A 524 -0.51 23.35 5.49
C GLY A 524 -1.89 23.32 6.15
N THR A 525 -2.86 22.74 5.44
CA THR A 525 -4.23 22.53 5.93
C THR A 525 -4.55 21.05 5.95
N LEU A 526 -5.04 20.56 7.08
CA LEU A 526 -5.60 19.21 7.22
C LEU A 526 -7.10 19.25 6.91
N TYR A 527 -7.59 18.22 6.24
CA TYR A 527 -8.97 18.02 5.82
C TYR A 527 -9.45 16.63 6.22
N VAL A 528 -10.76 16.47 6.32
CA VAL A 528 -11.43 15.18 6.50
C VAL A 528 -12.51 14.99 5.42
N ALA A 529 -12.69 13.75 4.94
CA ALA A 529 -13.62 13.45 3.84
C ALA A 529 -15.09 13.39 4.30
N ARG A 530 -15.99 13.91 3.46
CA ARG A 530 -17.39 13.53 3.38
C ARG A 530 -17.66 12.88 2.02
N PHE A 531 -18.28 11.72 2.03
CA PHE A 531 -18.72 11.01 0.83
C PHE A 531 -20.24 11.19 0.65
N ASP A 532 -20.64 11.79 -0.47
CA ASP A 532 -22.03 12.01 -0.85
C ASP A 532 -22.55 10.84 -1.71
N ALA A 533 -23.85 10.53 -1.59
CA ALA A 533 -24.42 9.28 -2.11
C ALA A 533 -24.48 9.17 -3.64
N ASP A 534 -24.19 10.23 -4.36
CA ASP A 534 -24.18 10.30 -5.83
C ASP A 534 -22.81 10.00 -6.46
N GLY A 535 -21.82 9.61 -5.65
CA GLY A 535 -20.45 9.37 -6.11
C GLY A 535 -19.60 10.64 -6.13
N THR A 536 -20.04 11.73 -5.51
CA THR A 536 -19.22 12.93 -5.24
C THR A 536 -18.81 13.00 -3.77
N GLY A 537 -17.82 13.82 -3.45
CA GLY A 537 -17.41 14.06 -2.08
C GLY A 537 -16.70 15.39 -1.89
N GLU A 538 -16.52 15.76 -0.62
CA GLU A 538 -15.96 17.05 -0.19
C GLU A 538 -14.88 16.84 0.87
N TRP A 539 -13.82 17.65 0.79
CA TRP A 539 -12.78 17.76 1.81
C TRP A 539 -13.11 18.91 2.76
N LEU A 540 -13.42 18.58 4.01
CA LEU A 540 -13.82 19.55 5.04
C LEU A 540 -12.60 20.04 5.82
N PRO A 541 -12.29 21.36 5.86
CA PRO A 541 -11.06 21.87 6.45
C PRO A 541 -11.08 21.85 7.98
N LEU A 542 -10.04 21.28 8.59
CA LEU A 542 -9.83 21.21 10.03
C LEU A 542 -9.03 22.43 10.51
N VAL A 543 -9.65 23.61 10.38
CA VAL A 543 -9.05 24.91 10.73
C VAL A 543 -9.77 25.52 11.94
N PHE A 544 -9.01 25.92 12.95
CA PHE A 544 -9.54 26.60 14.12
C PHE A 544 -10.32 27.88 13.76
N GLY A 545 -11.48 28.06 14.38
CA GLY A 545 -12.42 29.15 14.05
C GLY A 545 -13.33 28.85 12.86
N GLN A 546 -13.06 27.81 12.07
CA GLN A 546 -13.96 27.26 11.04
C GLN A 546 -14.63 25.96 11.52
N VAL A 547 -13.90 25.12 12.24
CA VAL A 547 -14.46 23.94 12.92
C VAL A 547 -15.38 24.41 14.06
N PRO A 548 -16.66 24.00 14.08
CA PRO A 548 -17.56 24.32 15.18
C PRO A 548 -17.19 23.53 16.44
N ASN A 549 -17.73 23.91 17.59
CA ASN A 549 -17.64 23.05 18.77
C ASN A 549 -18.31 21.70 18.47
N ARG A 550 -17.70 20.63 18.97
CA ARG A 550 -18.31 19.30 18.89
C ARG A 550 -19.47 19.25 19.89
N PRO A 551 -20.73 19.04 19.45
CA PRO A 551 -21.88 19.05 20.35
C PRO A 551 -21.80 17.91 21.37
N ALA A 552 -22.54 18.01 22.47
CA ALA A 552 -22.63 16.90 23.43
C ALA A 552 -23.24 15.65 22.78
N THR A 553 -22.75 14.45 23.12
CA THR A 553 -23.30 13.17 22.62
C THR A 553 -23.24 12.11 23.70
N GLY A 554 -24.39 11.48 23.99
CA GLY A 554 -24.49 10.53 25.09
C GLY A 554 -24.11 11.21 26.41
N SER A 555 -23.11 10.66 27.10
CA SER A 555 -22.55 11.22 28.35
C SER A 555 -21.38 12.18 28.12
N ALA A 556 -20.86 12.30 26.89
CA ALA A 556 -19.77 13.21 26.58
C ALA A 556 -20.30 14.65 26.45
N PRO A 557 -19.76 15.63 27.20
CA PRO A 557 -20.14 17.03 27.09
C PRO A 557 -19.73 17.64 25.74
N GLU A 558 -20.18 18.87 25.49
CA GLU A 558 -19.65 19.70 24.39
C GLU A 558 -18.12 19.80 24.51
N TYR A 559 -17.43 19.69 23.37
CA TYR A 559 -16.00 19.94 23.28
C TYR A 559 -15.76 21.27 22.56
N VAL A 560 -15.17 22.22 23.29
CA VAL A 560 -14.79 23.53 22.77
C VAL A 560 -13.30 23.51 22.44
N PHE A 561 -12.97 23.81 21.19
CA PHE A 561 -11.59 23.88 20.73
C PHE A 561 -10.96 25.21 21.18
N ALA A 562 -9.70 25.17 21.63
CA ALA A 562 -8.99 26.35 22.13
C ALA A 562 -8.16 27.06 21.05
N ASP A 563 -7.55 26.29 20.14
CA ASP A 563 -6.66 26.77 19.10
C ASP A 563 -6.43 25.66 18.03
N GLN A 564 -5.51 25.90 17.09
CA GLN A 564 -5.16 24.91 16.06
C GLN A 564 -4.42 23.69 16.61
N ALA A 565 -3.61 23.84 17.66
CA ALA A 565 -2.92 22.70 18.28
C ALA A 565 -3.93 21.73 18.90
N ASP A 566 -5.00 22.26 19.48
CA ASP A 566 -6.12 21.49 19.99
C ASP A 566 -6.84 20.71 18.89
N ILE A 567 -7.12 21.35 17.75
CA ILE A 567 -7.71 20.67 16.58
C ILE A 567 -6.83 19.51 16.11
N LEU A 568 -5.50 19.68 16.06
CA LEU A 568 -4.57 18.66 15.56
C LEU A 568 -4.29 17.55 16.59
N ILE A 569 -4.34 17.83 17.89
CA ILE A 569 -4.19 16.80 18.94
C ILE A 569 -5.49 16.00 19.10
N ASN A 570 -6.63 16.66 18.89
CA ASN A 570 -7.97 16.10 19.02
C ASN A 570 -8.70 16.02 17.66
N THR A 571 -7.96 15.68 16.60
CA THR A 571 -8.43 15.59 15.21
C THR A 571 -9.73 14.82 15.05
N ARG A 572 -9.86 13.66 15.72
CA ARG A 572 -11.10 12.85 15.65
C ARG A 572 -12.33 13.62 16.17
N LEU A 573 -12.19 14.42 17.23
CA LEU A 573 -13.28 15.26 17.75
C LEU A 573 -13.62 16.41 16.79
N ALA A 574 -12.61 16.95 16.09
CA ALA A 574 -12.81 18.00 15.10
C ALA A 574 -13.52 17.46 13.84
N ALA A 575 -13.18 16.24 13.42
CA ALA A 575 -13.88 15.52 12.35
C ALA A 575 -15.34 15.21 12.71
N ASP A 576 -15.61 14.74 13.94
CA ASP A 576 -16.97 14.57 14.47
C ASP A 576 -17.78 15.88 14.32
N ALA A 577 -17.18 17.03 14.65
CA ALA A 577 -17.83 18.33 14.64
C ALA A 577 -18.19 18.83 13.23
N LEU A 578 -17.39 18.45 12.22
CA LEU A 578 -17.62 18.78 10.82
C LEU A 578 -18.61 17.83 10.13
N GLY A 579 -18.96 16.70 10.75
CA GLY A 579 -19.86 15.72 10.14
C GLY A 579 -19.20 14.91 9.03
N ALA A 580 -17.91 14.57 9.18
CA ALA A 580 -17.21 13.64 8.31
C ALA A 580 -17.92 12.27 8.22
N THR A 581 -17.75 11.55 7.10
CA THR A 581 -18.40 10.24 6.90
C THR A 581 -17.69 9.14 7.67
N PRO A 582 -18.33 8.46 8.64
CA PRO A 582 -17.72 7.36 9.37
C PRO A 582 -17.57 6.09 8.50
N MET A 583 -16.35 5.60 8.39
CA MET A 583 -15.94 4.57 7.44
C MET A 583 -15.76 3.18 8.11
N ASP A 584 -15.76 2.13 7.28
CA ASP A 584 -15.49 0.75 7.68
C ASP A 584 -13.98 0.46 7.74
N ARG A 585 -13.31 0.95 8.80
CA ARG A 585 -11.86 0.76 9.07
C ARG A 585 -10.95 1.18 7.89
N PRO A 586 -10.73 2.50 7.71
CA PRO A 586 -9.75 3.02 6.77
C PRO A 586 -8.33 2.54 7.07
N GLU A 587 -7.80 1.68 6.22
CA GLU A 587 -6.41 1.21 6.28
C GLU A 587 -5.57 1.97 5.23
N TRP A 588 -4.84 1.26 4.37
CA TRP A 588 -3.85 1.86 3.49
C TRP A 588 -4.48 2.79 2.46
N THR A 589 -3.73 3.84 2.14
CA THR A 589 -3.97 4.66 0.95
C THR A 589 -2.84 4.47 -0.06
N ALA A 590 -3.19 4.45 -1.35
CA ALA A 590 -2.22 4.41 -2.43
C ALA A 590 -2.74 5.17 -3.64
N GLY A 591 -1.87 5.86 -4.38
CA GLY A 591 -2.26 6.59 -5.58
C GLY A 591 -1.77 5.93 -6.85
N ASN A 592 -2.64 5.88 -7.86
CA ASN A 592 -2.27 5.47 -9.20
C ASN A 592 -1.30 6.50 -9.79
N PRO A 593 -0.05 6.12 -10.10
CA PRO A 593 0.96 7.07 -10.54
C PRO A 593 0.60 7.78 -11.85
N MET A 594 -0.24 7.18 -12.70
CA MET A 594 -0.57 7.69 -14.02
C MET A 594 -1.84 8.54 -14.05
N THR A 595 -2.85 8.17 -13.25
CA THR A 595 -4.14 8.89 -13.22
C THR A 595 -4.25 9.88 -12.07
N GLY A 596 -3.47 9.71 -10.99
CA GLY A 596 -3.59 10.49 -9.76
C GLY A 596 -4.78 10.08 -8.89
N GLU A 597 -5.52 9.02 -9.27
CA GLU A 597 -6.60 8.45 -8.47
C GLU A 597 -6.05 7.84 -7.18
N ILE A 598 -6.73 8.07 -6.06
CA ILE A 598 -6.37 7.55 -4.75
C ILE A 598 -7.28 6.38 -4.39
N TYR A 599 -6.70 5.33 -3.85
CA TYR A 599 -7.37 4.13 -3.38
C TYR A 599 -7.27 4.09 -1.86
N LEU A 600 -8.32 3.59 -1.21
CA LEU A 600 -8.41 3.39 0.23
C LEU A 600 -9.01 2.01 0.50
N THR A 601 -8.33 1.21 1.30
CA THR A 601 -8.88 -0.03 1.86
C THR A 601 -9.79 0.25 3.04
N LEU A 602 -10.90 -0.48 3.07
CA LEU A 602 -11.91 -0.47 4.12
C LEU A 602 -12.13 -1.92 4.56
N THR A 603 -11.29 -2.36 5.47
CA THR A 603 -10.98 -3.79 5.65
C THR A 603 -12.16 -4.60 6.16
N ASN A 604 -12.93 -4.09 7.13
CA ASN A 604 -14.12 -4.74 7.62
C ASN A 604 -14.87 -3.87 8.63
N ASN A 605 -16.10 -4.28 8.94
CA ASN A 605 -16.83 -3.76 10.08
C ASN A 605 -17.80 -4.78 10.68
N ASN A 606 -18.05 -4.69 11.99
CA ASN A 606 -18.93 -5.62 12.69
C ASN A 606 -20.38 -5.08 12.76
N ALA A 607 -21.35 -5.95 13.03
CA ALA A 607 -22.77 -5.59 13.11
C ALA A 607 -23.10 -4.49 14.14
N SER A 608 -22.31 -4.35 15.22
CA SER A 608 -22.57 -3.31 16.23
C SER A 608 -22.23 -1.91 15.73
N ASN A 609 -21.23 -1.79 14.86
CA ASN A 609 -20.77 -0.53 14.28
C ASN A 609 -21.35 -0.28 12.87
N ARG A 610 -21.71 -1.34 12.15
CA ARG A 610 -22.44 -1.31 10.88
C ARG A 610 -23.72 -2.14 10.97
N PRO A 611 -24.74 -1.67 11.71
CA PRO A 611 -26.04 -2.33 11.80
C PRO A 611 -26.79 -2.24 10.46
N LEU A 612 -27.85 -3.04 10.30
CA LEU A 612 -28.63 -3.12 9.05
C LEU A 612 -29.07 -1.75 8.51
N ASN A 613 -29.54 -0.86 9.40
CA ASN A 613 -29.99 0.50 9.06
C ASN A 613 -28.90 1.57 9.24
N GLY A 614 -27.65 1.15 9.48
CA GLY A 614 -26.48 2.03 9.61
C GLY A 614 -25.55 1.97 8.39
N THR A 615 -25.99 1.36 7.29
CA THR A 615 -25.28 1.41 6.00
C THR A 615 -25.47 2.76 5.34
N ASP A 616 -24.52 3.14 4.49
CA ASP A 616 -24.55 4.35 3.67
C ASP A 616 -23.92 4.04 2.30
N ALA A 617 -23.85 5.03 1.40
CA ALA A 617 -23.38 4.76 0.03
C ALA A 617 -21.90 4.32 0.00
N ALA A 618 -21.07 4.89 0.87
CA ALA A 618 -19.65 4.57 0.93
C ALA A 618 -19.39 3.28 1.70
N ASN A 619 -20.29 2.86 2.60
CA ASN A 619 -20.18 1.65 3.42
C ASN A 619 -21.46 0.81 3.31
N PRO A 620 -21.71 0.14 2.18
CA PRO A 620 -23.08 -0.17 1.79
C PRO A 620 -23.54 -1.58 2.18
N ARG A 621 -22.72 -2.36 2.90
CA ARG A 621 -22.97 -3.78 3.18
C ARG A 621 -23.27 -4.10 4.64
N HIS A 622 -24.30 -4.93 4.82
CA HIS A 622 -24.62 -5.67 6.03
C HIS A 622 -25.17 -7.05 5.65
N TYR A 623 -24.40 -8.11 5.91
CA TYR A 623 -24.75 -9.49 5.60
C TYR A 623 -24.13 -10.45 6.62
N GLY A 624 -24.54 -11.72 6.57
CA GLY A 624 -23.94 -12.80 7.33
C GLY A 624 -22.93 -13.58 6.48
N ASP A 625 -21.69 -13.64 6.93
CA ASP A 625 -20.62 -14.45 6.34
C ASP A 625 -20.46 -15.75 7.16
N PRO A 626 -20.77 -16.92 6.57
CA PRO A 626 -20.66 -18.19 7.26
C PRO A 626 -19.24 -18.74 7.22
N LYS A 627 -18.78 -19.30 8.34
CA LYS A 627 -17.59 -20.16 8.37
C LYS A 627 -17.99 -21.63 8.27
N LEU A 628 -17.07 -22.46 7.77
CA LEU A 628 -17.16 -23.93 7.73
C LEU A 628 -17.34 -24.56 9.13
N SER A 629 -16.90 -23.87 10.18
CA SER A 629 -17.13 -24.26 11.58
C SER A 629 -18.60 -24.10 12.03
N GLY A 630 -19.42 -23.37 11.26
CA GLY A 630 -20.83 -23.11 11.54
C GLY A 630 -21.11 -21.77 12.23
N SER A 631 -20.10 -20.98 12.59
CA SER A 631 -20.28 -19.60 13.06
C SER A 631 -20.61 -18.66 11.91
N VAL A 632 -21.41 -17.61 12.16
CA VAL A 632 -21.73 -16.59 11.16
C VAL A 632 -21.42 -15.20 11.71
N SER A 633 -20.59 -14.44 11.00
CA SER A 633 -20.24 -13.06 11.34
C SER A 633 -21.16 -12.10 10.58
N TYR A 634 -21.77 -11.14 11.28
CA TYR A 634 -22.64 -10.14 10.67
C TYR A 634 -21.99 -8.75 10.64
N GLY A 635 -22.34 -7.97 9.61
CA GLY A 635 -21.79 -6.63 9.35
C GLY A 635 -21.24 -6.55 7.93
N ASN A 636 -20.05 -5.99 7.78
CA ASN A 636 -19.26 -6.02 6.55
C ASN A 636 -17.96 -6.79 6.79
N PRO A 637 -18.00 -8.13 6.94
CA PRO A 637 -16.85 -8.92 7.37
C PRO A 637 -15.71 -8.99 6.36
N ASN A 638 -15.96 -8.82 5.05
CA ASN A 638 -14.92 -9.00 4.02
C ASN A 638 -14.38 -7.68 3.42
N GLY A 639 -14.90 -6.52 3.81
CA GLY A 639 -14.35 -5.23 3.37
C GLY A 639 -14.45 -4.89 1.89
N HIS A 640 -13.90 -3.74 1.53
CA HIS A 640 -13.95 -3.19 0.17
C HIS A 640 -12.86 -2.14 -0.04
N ILE A 641 -12.66 -1.72 -1.28
CA ILE A 641 -11.69 -0.71 -1.68
C ILE A 641 -12.43 0.43 -2.35
N ILE A 642 -12.34 1.63 -1.78
CA ILE A 642 -12.82 2.86 -2.41
C ILE A 642 -11.72 3.42 -3.30
N ARG A 643 -12.11 4.02 -4.43
CA ARG A 643 -11.25 4.76 -5.34
C ARG A 643 -11.85 6.14 -5.58
N LEU A 644 -11.03 7.18 -5.51
CA LEU A 644 -11.43 8.56 -5.73
C LEU A 644 -10.51 9.30 -6.71
N ARG A 645 -11.06 10.30 -7.39
CA ARG A 645 -10.37 11.20 -8.29
C ARG A 645 -10.66 12.64 -7.91
N GLU A 646 -9.62 13.40 -7.65
CA GLU A 646 -9.76 14.81 -7.26
C GLU A 646 -10.14 15.69 -8.45
N ASP A 647 -11.00 16.68 -8.20
CA ASP A 647 -11.40 17.62 -9.25
C ASP A 647 -10.19 18.39 -9.78
N GLY A 648 -10.02 18.36 -11.10
CA GLY A 648 -8.91 19.02 -11.78
C GLY A 648 -7.55 18.35 -11.60
N ASP A 649 -7.50 17.11 -11.11
CA ASP A 649 -6.28 16.31 -10.92
C ASP A 649 -5.20 17.07 -10.10
N THR A 650 -5.63 17.81 -9.07
CA THR A 650 -4.77 18.62 -8.21
C THR A 650 -4.97 18.27 -6.74
N THR A 651 -3.86 18.16 -6.01
CA THR A 651 -3.82 17.98 -4.56
C THR A 651 -4.46 19.14 -3.79
N ALA A 652 -4.71 20.28 -4.42
CA ALA A 652 -5.41 21.41 -3.80
C ALA A 652 -6.95 21.31 -3.90
N ALA A 653 -7.48 20.30 -4.59
CA ALA A 653 -8.92 20.13 -4.75
C ALA A 653 -9.63 19.97 -3.40
N THR A 654 -10.82 20.55 -3.30
CA THR A 654 -11.70 20.41 -2.12
C THR A 654 -12.90 19.50 -2.40
N THR A 655 -12.98 18.94 -3.60
CA THR A 655 -14.04 18.04 -4.06
C THR A 655 -13.45 16.92 -4.90
N PHE A 656 -14.15 15.79 -4.95
CA PHE A 656 -13.71 14.60 -5.68
C PHE A 656 -14.90 13.77 -6.16
N ALA A 657 -14.67 12.97 -7.20
CA ALA A 657 -15.54 11.86 -7.59
C ALA A 657 -15.02 10.55 -6.97
N TRP A 658 -15.90 9.61 -6.66
CA TRP A 658 -15.54 8.32 -6.09
C TRP A 658 -16.46 7.17 -6.52
N ASP A 659 -15.91 5.95 -6.49
CA ASP A 659 -16.64 4.69 -6.59
C ASP A 659 -16.02 3.62 -5.68
N ILE A 660 -16.73 2.51 -5.45
CA ILE A 660 -16.14 1.33 -4.80
C ILE A 660 -15.50 0.47 -5.88
N TYR A 661 -14.16 0.49 -5.97
CA TYR A 661 -13.38 -0.28 -6.94
C TYR A 661 -13.65 -1.78 -6.84
N LEU A 662 -13.52 -2.35 -5.65
CA LEU A 662 -13.75 -3.78 -5.40
C LEU A 662 -14.41 -4.03 -4.05
N PHE A 663 -15.29 -5.03 -3.99
CA PHE A 663 -15.86 -5.59 -2.77
C PHE A 663 -15.24 -6.95 -2.48
N GLY A 664 -14.58 -7.12 -1.34
CA GLY A 664 -14.10 -8.44 -0.89
C GLY A 664 -15.28 -9.35 -0.57
N ALA A 665 -15.16 -10.65 -0.87
CA ALA A 665 -16.17 -11.68 -0.61
C ALA A 665 -15.59 -13.07 -0.88
N ASP A 666 -15.97 -14.10 -0.11
CA ASP A 666 -15.77 -15.49 -0.54
C ASP A 666 -16.71 -15.81 -1.70
N SER A 667 -16.16 -16.01 -2.89
CA SER A 667 -16.93 -16.31 -4.11
C SER A 667 -17.74 -17.60 -4.04
N THR A 668 -17.44 -18.47 -3.08
CA THR A 668 -18.12 -19.76 -2.88
C THR A 668 -19.41 -19.61 -2.10
N ASP A 669 -19.40 -18.77 -1.06
CA ASP A 669 -20.47 -18.70 -0.05
C ASP A 669 -21.33 -17.45 -0.20
N ALA A 670 -20.76 -16.37 -0.76
CA ALA A 670 -21.44 -15.10 -0.92
C ALA A 670 -22.57 -15.15 -1.95
N ASP A 671 -23.66 -14.42 -1.67
CA ASP A 671 -24.69 -14.11 -2.66
C ASP A 671 -24.04 -13.36 -3.86
N PRO A 672 -24.10 -13.90 -5.09
CA PRO A 672 -23.41 -13.34 -6.26
C PRO A 672 -24.02 -12.02 -6.76
N THR A 673 -25.16 -11.60 -6.23
CA THR A 673 -25.89 -10.39 -6.63
C THR A 673 -25.76 -9.26 -5.61
N ASN A 674 -25.82 -9.60 -4.32
CA ASN A 674 -25.92 -8.64 -3.21
C ASN A 674 -24.67 -8.59 -2.30
N VAL A 675 -23.78 -9.59 -2.34
CA VAL A 675 -22.56 -9.62 -1.51
C VAL A 675 -21.31 -9.59 -2.37
N ASN A 676 -21.16 -10.55 -3.30
CA ASN A 676 -20.07 -10.59 -4.27
C ASN A 676 -20.37 -9.69 -5.49
N ILE A 677 -20.41 -8.39 -5.24
CA ILE A 677 -20.82 -7.37 -6.22
C ILE A 677 -19.78 -7.20 -7.32
N SER A 678 -18.51 -7.42 -7.00
CA SER A 678 -17.40 -7.33 -7.95
C SER A 678 -17.25 -8.54 -8.85
N GLY A 679 -18.05 -9.60 -8.68
CA GLY A 679 -17.98 -10.81 -9.51
C GLY A 679 -16.69 -11.60 -9.30
N LEU A 680 -16.16 -11.60 -8.07
CA LEU A 680 -14.99 -12.38 -7.68
C LEU A 680 -15.22 -13.88 -7.93
N THR A 681 -14.14 -14.58 -8.25
CA THR A 681 -14.09 -16.03 -8.48
C THR A 681 -13.02 -16.65 -7.59
N ASN A 682 -12.90 -17.97 -7.60
CA ASN A 682 -11.86 -18.67 -6.84
C ASN A 682 -10.42 -18.24 -7.20
N ASP A 683 -10.21 -17.63 -8.38
CA ASP A 683 -8.89 -17.15 -8.82
C ASP A 683 -8.48 -15.81 -8.19
N ASN A 684 -9.45 -15.07 -7.64
CA ASN A 684 -9.25 -13.70 -7.22
C ASN A 684 -10.13 -13.24 -6.05
N ASP A 685 -10.87 -14.15 -5.40
CA ASP A 685 -11.59 -13.84 -4.18
C ASP A 685 -10.64 -13.54 -3.03
N PHE A 686 -11.01 -12.54 -2.25
CA PHE A 686 -10.26 -12.04 -1.12
C PHE A 686 -11.23 -11.45 -0.10
N SER A 687 -10.71 -11.20 1.08
CA SER A 687 -11.43 -10.59 2.20
C SER A 687 -10.44 -9.75 2.99
N SER A 688 -10.97 -8.73 3.67
CA SER A 688 -10.20 -7.82 4.51
C SER A 688 -8.98 -7.25 3.78
N PRO A 689 -9.20 -6.55 2.64
CA PRO A 689 -8.10 -5.90 1.96
C PRO A 689 -7.53 -4.82 2.88
N ASP A 690 -6.21 -4.80 2.98
CA ASP A 690 -5.46 -3.95 3.90
C ASP A 690 -4.39 -3.20 3.10
N GLY A 691 -3.21 -3.79 2.93
CA GLY A 691 -2.09 -3.17 2.22
C GLY A 691 -2.39 -2.84 0.75
N LEU A 692 -1.94 -1.67 0.29
CA LEU A 692 -2.06 -1.24 -1.11
C LEU A 692 -0.75 -0.68 -1.65
N TYR A 693 -0.40 -1.06 -2.88
CA TYR A 693 0.79 -0.52 -3.53
C TYR A 693 0.70 -0.49 -5.05
N PHE A 694 1.14 0.61 -5.65
CA PHE A 694 1.25 0.73 -7.09
C PHE A 694 2.69 0.52 -7.56
N SER A 695 2.84 -0.24 -8.63
CA SER A 695 4.15 -0.48 -9.26
C SER A 695 4.81 0.83 -9.71
N ARG A 696 6.14 0.90 -9.55
CA ARG A 696 6.92 2.13 -9.80
C ARG A 696 6.89 2.55 -11.27
N LYS A 697 6.77 3.86 -11.53
CA LYS A 697 6.88 4.47 -12.88
C LYS A 697 8.19 4.17 -13.61
N THR A 698 9.21 3.71 -12.89
CA THR A 698 10.55 3.38 -13.42
C THR A 698 10.59 2.05 -14.16
N ASN A 699 9.55 1.21 -14.07
CA ASN A 699 9.47 -0.06 -14.78
C ASN A 699 8.18 -0.21 -15.58
N PRO A 700 8.12 -1.16 -16.53
CA PRO A 700 6.95 -1.34 -17.40
C PRO A 700 5.64 -1.59 -16.65
N ALA A 701 5.66 -2.19 -15.45
CA ALA A 701 4.44 -2.46 -14.68
C ALA A 701 3.84 -1.21 -14.03
N GLY A 702 4.60 -0.13 -13.86
CA GLY A 702 4.10 1.14 -13.34
C GLY A 702 3.89 2.21 -14.41
N GLN A 703 3.95 1.85 -15.69
CA GLN A 703 3.77 2.76 -16.82
C GLN A 703 2.47 2.43 -17.56
N VAL A 704 1.85 3.45 -18.17
CA VAL A 704 0.58 3.35 -18.93
C VAL A 704 -0.62 2.95 -18.06
N ASN A 705 -0.70 1.69 -17.62
CA ASN A 705 -1.70 1.20 -16.66
C ASN A 705 -1.00 0.51 -15.49
N PRO A 706 -0.68 1.25 -14.41
CA PRO A 706 0.09 0.73 -13.29
C PRO A 706 -0.58 -0.45 -12.58
N LEU A 707 0.17 -1.53 -12.34
CA LEU A 707 -0.31 -2.64 -11.52
C LEU A 707 -0.52 -2.18 -10.08
N LEU A 708 -1.72 -2.44 -9.57
CA LEU A 708 -2.10 -2.31 -8.16
C LEU A 708 -1.92 -3.67 -7.47
N TRP A 709 -1.25 -3.65 -6.33
CA TRP A 709 -1.09 -4.78 -5.43
C TRP A 709 -2.00 -4.59 -4.23
N ILE A 710 -2.69 -5.67 -3.83
CA ILE A 710 -3.66 -5.68 -2.72
C ILE A 710 -3.23 -6.79 -1.76
N GLU A 711 -2.88 -6.41 -0.54
CA GLU A 711 -2.54 -7.30 0.57
C GLU A 711 -3.77 -7.50 1.47
N THR A 712 -3.76 -8.54 2.32
CA THR A 712 -4.91 -8.85 3.18
C THR A 712 -4.46 -9.20 4.60
N ASP A 713 -5.14 -8.62 5.58
CA ASP A 713 -5.19 -9.07 6.97
C ASP A 713 -6.59 -9.65 7.26
N ASP A 714 -6.76 -10.94 6.98
CA ASP A 714 -8.08 -11.56 6.91
C ASP A 714 -8.45 -12.41 8.12
N GLY A 715 -9.55 -12.04 8.77
CA GLY A 715 -10.21 -12.86 9.79
C GLY A 715 -11.41 -13.67 9.28
N ALA A 716 -11.86 -13.49 8.03
CA ALA A 716 -13.12 -14.06 7.54
C ALA A 716 -12.95 -15.37 6.76
N MET A 717 -12.03 -15.44 5.79
CA MET A 717 -11.82 -16.61 4.92
C MET A 717 -10.74 -17.59 5.45
N THR A 718 -10.33 -17.43 6.71
CA THR A 718 -9.25 -18.21 7.34
C THR A 718 -9.51 -19.71 7.44
N ASP A 719 -10.75 -20.15 7.27
CA ASP A 719 -11.12 -21.57 7.22
C ASP A 719 -10.89 -22.21 5.84
N ARG A 720 -10.47 -21.42 4.84
CA ARG A 720 -10.28 -21.84 3.44
C ARG A 720 -8.91 -21.49 2.90
N THR A 721 -8.34 -20.37 3.33
CA THR A 721 -7.05 -19.88 2.85
C THR A 721 -6.37 -19.03 3.90
N ASN A 722 -5.03 -19.02 3.86
CA ASN A 722 -4.26 -17.99 4.54
C ASN A 722 -4.40 -16.65 3.79
N CYS A 723 -4.00 -15.56 4.45
CA CYS A 723 -3.85 -14.23 3.88
C CYS A 723 -3.02 -14.23 2.58
N MET A 724 -3.25 -13.25 1.72
CA MET A 724 -2.83 -13.31 0.33
C MET A 724 -2.42 -11.94 -0.21
N LEU A 725 -1.73 -11.98 -1.35
CA LEU A 725 -1.43 -10.83 -2.17
C LEU A 725 -2.05 -11.02 -3.56
N LEU A 726 -2.75 -10.00 -4.05
CA LEU A 726 -3.34 -9.97 -5.39
C LEU A 726 -2.65 -8.93 -6.26
N ALA A 727 -2.55 -9.21 -7.57
CA ALA A 727 -2.15 -8.24 -8.57
C ALA A 727 -3.36 -7.86 -9.42
N ALA A 728 -3.57 -6.56 -9.60
CA ALA A 728 -4.69 -5.97 -10.30
C ALA A 728 -4.23 -5.02 -11.41
N MET A 729 -4.95 -5.03 -12.52
CA MET A 729 -4.93 -3.98 -13.54
C MET A 729 -6.17 -3.11 -13.31
N PRO A 730 -6.06 -2.01 -12.55
CA PRO A 730 -7.21 -1.19 -12.25
C PRO A 730 -7.74 -0.47 -13.50
N GLY A 731 -9.02 -0.12 -13.48
CA GLY A 731 -9.60 0.85 -14.41
C GLY A 731 -9.57 2.27 -13.80
N THR A 732 -10.54 3.10 -14.18
CA THR A 732 -10.65 4.50 -13.72
C THR A 732 -11.97 4.75 -12.98
N VAL A 733 -12.04 5.75 -12.11
CA VAL A 733 -13.28 6.15 -11.43
C VAL A 733 -14.41 6.34 -12.44
N GLY A 734 -15.55 5.71 -12.16
CA GLY A 734 -16.74 5.77 -13.02
C GLY A 734 -16.75 4.73 -14.14
N ASP A 735 -15.84 3.75 -14.13
CA ASP A 735 -15.83 2.61 -15.07
C ASP A 735 -16.95 1.57 -14.82
N GLY A 736 -17.69 1.70 -13.71
CA GLY A 736 -18.87 0.90 -13.39
C GLY A 736 -20.17 1.72 -13.42
N GLY A 737 -20.94 1.70 -12.33
CA GLY A 737 -22.23 2.40 -12.27
C GLY A 737 -22.99 2.27 -10.95
N ALA A 738 -24.21 2.80 -10.93
CA ALA A 738 -25.07 2.75 -9.74
C ALA A 738 -25.55 1.32 -9.44
N LYS A 739 -25.60 0.97 -8.15
CA LYS A 739 -26.07 -0.33 -7.66
C LYS A 739 -26.93 -0.13 -6.41
N THR A 740 -27.98 -0.93 -6.27
CA THR A 740 -28.72 -1.07 -5.02
C THR A 740 -28.47 -2.46 -4.42
N ILE A 741 -28.03 -2.49 -3.16
CA ILE A 741 -27.72 -3.70 -2.41
C ILE A 741 -28.88 -4.02 -1.47
N THR A 742 -29.35 -5.27 -1.49
CA THR A 742 -30.28 -5.78 -0.48
C THR A 742 -29.49 -6.40 0.66
N ASN A 743 -29.32 -5.64 1.74
CA ASN A 743 -28.68 -6.09 2.98
C ASN A 743 -29.63 -7.01 3.76
N LYS A 744 -29.07 -7.97 4.51
CA LYS A 744 -29.83 -8.98 5.25
C LYS A 744 -29.22 -9.26 6.62
N ALA A 745 -30.03 -9.11 7.67
CA ALA A 745 -29.63 -9.43 9.05
C ALA A 745 -29.94 -10.89 9.43
N SER A 746 -29.50 -11.29 10.63
CA SER A 746 -29.62 -12.65 11.14
C SER A 746 -31.05 -13.13 11.35
N ASP A 747 -31.98 -12.21 11.60
CA ASP A 747 -33.41 -12.50 11.74
C ASP A 747 -34.17 -12.54 10.40
N GLY A 748 -33.44 -12.35 9.29
CA GLY A 748 -34.00 -12.30 7.94
C GLY A 748 -34.56 -10.95 7.52
N SER A 749 -34.51 -9.92 8.38
CA SER A 749 -34.86 -8.55 8.00
C SER A 749 -33.91 -8.02 6.92
N THR A 750 -34.44 -7.14 6.07
CA THR A 750 -33.68 -6.57 4.94
C THR A 750 -33.76 -5.06 4.89
N ALA A 751 -32.73 -4.43 4.33
CA ALA A 751 -32.67 -3.01 4.04
C ALA A 751 -32.00 -2.80 2.67
N GLN A 752 -32.43 -1.76 1.94
CA GLN A 752 -31.85 -1.39 0.65
C GLN A 752 -30.84 -0.26 0.84
N GLN A 753 -29.66 -0.37 0.24
CA GLN A 753 -28.66 0.69 0.21
C GLN A 753 -28.19 0.94 -1.22
N ALA A 754 -28.31 2.18 -1.69
CA ALA A 754 -27.77 2.60 -2.98
C ALA A 754 -26.28 2.95 -2.84
N THR A 755 -25.49 2.68 -3.88
CA THR A 755 -24.05 2.97 -3.94
C THR A 755 -23.59 3.10 -5.41
N VAL A 756 -22.32 3.46 -5.61
CA VAL A 756 -21.64 3.52 -6.91
C VAL A 756 -20.49 2.51 -6.89
N VAL A 757 -20.46 1.62 -7.88
CA VAL A 757 -19.48 0.51 -7.94
C VAL A 757 -18.62 0.67 -9.19
N GLY A 758 -17.36 0.26 -9.10
CA GLY A 758 -16.45 0.14 -10.23
C GLY A 758 -16.76 -1.06 -11.13
N ALA A 759 -16.00 -1.20 -12.19
CA ALA A 759 -16.08 -2.33 -13.11
C ALA A 759 -15.87 -3.67 -12.40
N ALA A 760 -16.59 -4.71 -12.84
CA ALA A 760 -16.44 -6.05 -12.30
C ALA A 760 -15.03 -6.62 -12.52
N ALA A 761 -14.57 -7.41 -11.56
CA ALA A 761 -13.33 -8.16 -11.65
C ALA A 761 -13.46 -9.34 -12.63
N SER A 762 -12.31 -9.76 -13.15
CA SER A 762 -12.16 -10.94 -13.99
C SER A 762 -10.76 -11.51 -13.79
N ALA A 763 -10.53 -12.75 -14.20
CA ALA A 763 -9.18 -13.30 -14.23
C ALA A 763 -8.23 -12.54 -15.19
N ALA A 764 -8.72 -11.62 -16.03
CA ALA A 764 -7.85 -10.80 -16.87
C ALA A 764 -7.27 -9.60 -16.12
N ASN A 765 -7.98 -9.04 -15.15
CA ASN A 765 -7.61 -7.80 -14.46
C ASN A 765 -7.38 -7.94 -12.95
N LEU A 766 -7.64 -9.12 -12.36
CA LEU A 766 -7.34 -9.40 -10.95
C LEU A 766 -7.00 -10.88 -10.79
N ARG A 767 -5.85 -11.19 -10.19
CA ARG A 767 -5.42 -12.55 -9.85
C ARG A 767 -4.69 -12.60 -8.50
N ARG A 768 -4.94 -13.65 -7.73
CA ARG A 768 -4.13 -13.98 -6.55
C ARG A 768 -2.70 -14.33 -6.97
N PHE A 769 -1.73 -13.55 -6.51
CA PHE A 769 -0.32 -13.74 -6.77
C PHE A 769 0.35 -14.60 -5.71
N LEU A 770 0.00 -14.44 -4.44
CA LEU A 770 0.64 -15.17 -3.33
C LEU A 770 -0.38 -15.54 -2.25
N THR A 771 -0.13 -16.64 -1.54
CA THR A 771 -0.71 -16.94 -0.21
C THR A 771 0.40 -17.06 0.82
N GLY A 772 0.19 -16.53 2.01
CA GLY A 772 1.12 -16.59 3.13
C GLY A 772 1.10 -17.93 3.89
N PRO A 773 2.02 -18.07 4.88
CA PRO A 773 1.99 -19.17 5.84
C PRO A 773 0.79 -19.12 6.79
N VAL A 774 0.72 -20.10 7.68
CA VAL A 774 -0.37 -20.24 8.65
C VAL A 774 -0.41 -19.03 9.59
N GLU A 775 -1.63 -18.50 9.81
CA GLU A 775 -1.94 -17.45 10.80
C GLU A 775 -1.23 -16.11 10.55
N CYS A 776 -0.53 -15.91 9.43
CA CYS A 776 0.04 -14.61 9.11
C CYS A 776 -1.00 -13.69 8.47
N GLU A 777 -0.68 -12.41 8.46
CA GLU A 777 -1.15 -11.48 7.43
C GLU A 777 -0.05 -11.23 6.38
N ILE A 778 -0.46 -10.66 5.25
CA ILE A 778 0.46 -10.11 4.26
C ILE A 778 0.37 -8.59 4.39
N THR A 779 1.51 -7.96 4.69
CA THR A 779 1.60 -6.51 4.79
C THR A 779 3.02 -6.05 4.46
N GLY A 780 3.12 -4.89 3.83
CA GLY A 780 4.37 -4.25 3.49
C GLY A 780 4.93 -4.74 2.18
N ILE A 781 4.94 -3.83 1.19
CA ILE A 781 5.28 -4.17 -0.18
C ILE A 781 6.03 -3.03 -0.87
N ASP A 782 7.05 -3.40 -1.63
CA ASP A 782 7.74 -2.51 -2.56
C ASP A 782 8.53 -3.33 -3.57
N MET A 783 9.04 -2.71 -4.64
CA MET A 783 9.88 -3.38 -5.63
C MET A 783 11.12 -2.58 -5.95
N THR A 784 12.12 -3.25 -6.53
CA THR A 784 13.25 -2.56 -7.14
C THR A 784 12.80 -1.63 -8.27
N PRO A 785 13.52 -0.52 -8.54
CA PRO A 785 13.17 0.41 -9.62
C PRO A 785 12.90 -0.25 -10.97
N ASP A 786 13.61 -1.32 -11.33
CA ASP A 786 13.40 -2.09 -12.55
C ASP A 786 12.22 -3.08 -12.52
N GLY A 787 11.55 -3.25 -11.36
CA GLY A 787 10.39 -4.11 -11.19
C GLY A 787 10.70 -5.61 -11.23
N ARG A 788 11.96 -6.02 -11.06
CA ARG A 788 12.41 -7.41 -11.20
C ARG A 788 12.59 -8.14 -9.86
N THR A 789 12.41 -7.43 -8.74
CA THR A 789 12.32 -8.02 -7.40
C THR A 789 11.19 -7.33 -6.66
N LEU A 790 10.27 -8.12 -6.12
CA LEU A 790 9.20 -7.67 -5.23
C LEU A 790 9.56 -8.06 -3.79
N PHE A 791 9.60 -7.10 -2.89
CA PHE A 791 9.74 -7.33 -1.45
C PHE A 791 8.36 -7.32 -0.82
N VAL A 792 8.09 -8.31 0.05
CA VAL A 792 6.80 -8.46 0.75
C VAL A 792 7.08 -8.81 2.22
N GLY A 793 6.36 -8.22 3.16
CA GLY A 793 6.38 -8.58 4.57
C GLY A 793 5.39 -9.69 4.88
N ILE A 794 5.81 -10.59 5.76
CA ILE A 794 4.98 -11.65 6.32
C ILE A 794 4.96 -11.41 7.83
N GLN A 795 3.83 -10.91 8.31
CA GLN A 795 3.68 -10.49 9.70
C GLN A 795 3.10 -11.64 10.53
N HIS A 796 3.58 -11.74 11.77
CA HIS A 796 3.04 -12.55 12.88
C HIS A 796 2.64 -14.02 12.63
N PRO A 797 3.33 -14.80 11.77
CA PRO A 797 2.99 -16.21 11.57
C PRO A 797 2.92 -16.97 12.89
N GLY A 798 1.90 -17.82 13.04
CA GLY A 798 1.69 -18.64 14.23
C GLY A 798 1.22 -17.88 15.47
N GLU A 799 0.48 -16.77 15.31
CA GLU A 799 0.01 -15.92 16.42
C GLU A 799 -0.81 -16.66 17.48
N ASP A 800 -1.51 -17.74 17.13
CA ASP A 800 -2.38 -18.50 18.06
C ASP A 800 -1.63 -19.58 18.86
N GLY A 801 -0.35 -19.81 18.58
CA GLY A 801 0.44 -20.87 19.22
C GLY A 801 1.05 -20.48 20.57
N THR A 802 1.84 -21.40 21.12
CA THR A 802 2.57 -21.21 22.39
C THR A 802 4.03 -21.63 22.27
N PRO A 803 4.95 -21.21 23.15
CA PRO A 803 6.35 -21.62 23.07
C PRO A 803 6.58 -23.13 23.09
N ALA A 804 5.70 -23.88 23.75
CA ALA A 804 5.77 -25.34 23.83
C ALA A 804 5.07 -26.05 22.67
N ALA A 805 4.16 -25.35 21.98
CA ALA A 805 3.41 -25.86 20.84
C ALA A 805 3.13 -24.70 19.86
N PRO A 806 4.13 -24.29 19.06
CA PRO A 806 3.91 -23.31 17.99
C PRO A 806 2.98 -23.89 16.93
N THR A 807 2.12 -23.05 16.36
CA THR A 807 1.15 -23.40 15.31
C THR A 807 1.73 -23.24 13.90
N SER A 808 2.65 -22.28 13.73
CA SER A 808 3.50 -22.11 12.54
C SER A 808 4.97 -22.35 12.88
N HIS A 809 5.75 -22.74 11.88
CA HIS A 809 7.21 -22.84 11.91
C HIS A 809 7.87 -22.03 10.79
N TRP A 810 7.12 -21.14 10.14
CA TRP A 810 7.65 -20.24 9.13
C TRP A 810 8.55 -19.17 9.78
N PRO A 811 9.71 -18.83 9.19
CA PRO A 811 10.16 -19.08 7.82
C PRO A 811 11.00 -20.34 7.61
N ASP A 812 11.31 -21.10 8.66
CA ASP A 812 12.15 -22.30 8.54
C ASP A 812 11.46 -23.39 7.71
N SER A 813 10.12 -23.45 7.77
CA SER A 813 9.30 -24.31 6.91
C SER A 813 9.35 -23.96 5.41
N GLN A 814 9.79 -22.75 5.03
CA GLN A 814 9.90 -22.37 3.61
C GLN A 814 10.88 -23.27 2.84
N ALA A 815 11.90 -23.79 3.51
CA ALA A 815 12.91 -24.69 2.94
C ALA A 815 12.51 -26.19 3.00
N GLY A 816 11.31 -26.51 3.52
CA GLY A 816 10.83 -27.87 3.69
C GLY A 816 10.30 -28.16 5.10
N SER A 817 10.58 -29.33 5.65
CA SER A 817 10.09 -29.67 7.00
C SER A 817 10.93 -28.98 8.09
N ALA A 818 10.29 -28.13 8.89
CA ALA A 818 10.86 -27.58 10.12
C ALA A 818 10.62 -28.52 11.31
N ALA A 819 11.45 -28.42 12.36
CA ALA A 819 11.21 -29.15 13.59
C ALA A 819 10.05 -28.52 14.37
N ALA A 820 9.22 -29.35 15.01
CA ALA A 820 8.00 -28.91 15.71
C ALA A 820 8.23 -27.93 16.89
N THR A 821 9.49 -27.72 17.30
CA THR A 821 9.87 -26.79 18.36
C THR A 821 10.37 -25.45 17.83
N VAL A 822 10.50 -25.29 16.50
CA VAL A 822 10.95 -24.02 15.90
C VAL A 822 9.85 -22.99 16.07
N ARG A 823 10.20 -21.84 16.66
CA ARG A 823 9.26 -20.73 16.82
C ARG A 823 9.16 -19.95 15.52
N PRO A 824 7.95 -19.50 15.14
CA PRO A 824 7.77 -18.73 13.93
C PRO A 824 8.37 -17.32 14.10
N ARG A 825 8.69 -16.69 12.97
CA ARG A 825 9.33 -15.36 12.94
C ARG A 825 8.73 -14.54 11.80
N SER A 826 8.24 -13.35 12.10
CA SER A 826 7.93 -12.34 11.08
C SER A 826 9.16 -12.10 10.19
N ALA A 827 8.99 -11.94 8.88
CA ALA A 827 10.13 -11.73 7.98
C ALA A 827 9.75 -11.04 6.66
N VAL A 828 10.75 -10.43 6.03
CA VAL A 828 10.65 -9.94 4.64
C VAL A 828 11.04 -11.06 3.69
N ILE A 829 10.34 -11.18 2.57
CA ILE A 829 10.72 -12.01 1.44
C ILE A 829 11.09 -11.16 0.23
N ALA A 830 11.96 -11.68 -0.63
CA ALA A 830 12.25 -11.16 -1.96
C ALA A 830 11.75 -12.19 -2.99
N ILE A 831 10.86 -11.77 -3.87
CA ILE A 831 10.27 -12.60 -4.94
C ILE A 831 10.88 -12.17 -6.27
N THR A 832 11.36 -13.15 -7.03
CA THR A 832 11.98 -12.96 -8.36
C THR A 832 11.35 -13.89 -9.36
N LYS A 833 11.26 -13.46 -10.63
CA LYS A 833 10.85 -14.35 -11.73
C LYS A 833 12.07 -15.14 -12.21
N ASP A 834 11.92 -16.44 -12.45
CA ASP A 834 13.03 -17.34 -12.78
C ASP A 834 13.69 -17.01 -14.14
N ASP A 835 12.92 -16.41 -15.06
CA ASP A 835 13.45 -15.92 -16.33
C ASP A 835 14.08 -14.52 -16.24
N GLY A 836 13.97 -13.88 -15.07
CA GLY A 836 14.43 -12.53 -14.79
C GLY A 836 13.50 -11.42 -15.28
N GLY A 837 12.26 -11.69 -15.71
CA GLY A 837 11.33 -10.68 -16.19
C GLY A 837 10.79 -9.73 -15.12
N VAL A 838 9.93 -8.79 -15.55
CA VAL A 838 9.21 -7.90 -14.63
C VAL A 838 8.17 -8.71 -13.87
N ILE A 839 8.06 -8.48 -12.55
CA ILE A 839 7.11 -9.19 -11.69
C ILE A 839 5.67 -8.98 -12.21
N ALA A 840 4.87 -10.05 -12.18
CA ALA A 840 3.48 -10.13 -12.63
C ALA A 840 3.20 -10.02 -14.15
N LEU A 841 4.17 -9.72 -15.02
CA LEU A 841 3.98 -9.53 -16.48
C LEU A 841 4.49 -10.68 -17.40
#